data_AF-U7V8G9-F1
#
_entry.id   AF-U7V8G9-F1
#
_cell.length_a   1.000
_cell.length_b   1.000
_cell.length_c   1.000
_cell.angle_alpha   90.00
_cell.angle_beta   90.00
_cell.angle_gamma   90.00
#
_symmetry.space_group_name_H-M   'P 1'
#
loop_
_entity.id
_entity.type
_entity.pdbx_description
1 polymer ?
#
loop_
_entity_poly.entity_id
_entity_poly.type
_entity_poly.pdbx_seq_one_letter_code
_entity_poly.pdbx_strand_id
1 'polypeptide(L)'
;MKKNKYLLLALLALSGKIYANDLPIISIPPETIEKGAYENILRVVDQINKKKGINSAYLEGSTHDLGPKDNGIDIVAMAHANDKIELTGVRGFYKGETYHSAIDIVENKLNAIDKSLKEKLPFVGNNYEKRFYFGNGNSVKDIIFKKSDDYNKTVEKIRDNKNEKYSIEGVYTNINKTLNKSYDTANPLDIPMKDYREKIQGKPKEEVAKYLHEKLKENGVETELKNGELFTKNGKEEWRVLWDLQGVRIREGYDQTLNETVYTKIYTYEPKNEQGQIFYTKDSNMYIEDKGISKENLRITGGSYYGNEGKSLEDMLKDESKYVTKYSNSIEKLTADKQKLKSGEMEEDEFNAKWVIPFKKGGEFEKALEKYLAEVTPLYENMKKYEKTDFNKYLAEYEKIESIQKEHGFFTGFASWRDDNPEEKEAIWRKWTDRILSDKNLILEIESKNIEFRGKGRVDGTIDLGEGYNKLRITEQFTGKYGTNIILGPYAKLKNIAVVEVGRAIGDEKNPSLSGNHSLTLDIDTDVKDNKGHLIQHAFRDSDKDIEFTNAYVLDLNEKNKFSIEMIVSKIDEDSTINMGRPLETTVRNFTTSGEEFLKSKIKLDSDSIVHEIKELNKSDENGNSLVQVVVKDRVQGLDNLENEVYKSIKDAKKIGSIWETTTSTNKKTVFGGVREQEALSELKMLTDQMSKRNIYKYLNKISKNELNTFTSLPFGVQNSFEKDSYVDGGYISNRDVEDDFKGNINTGYALYEKKMNDSFKIGGIFGGATSNHQEIKKDSLDTVTTNSSIKGQSLYLGGYGRYAYTPNFNIISGIGAQYGEYDVNRKLKNNYQDLSFKSKPKTNGLNLYSGVIYDYPLPKDMKIGVKGLLSYSLIIQNSIEESKEKLALDIAKQNYNYLDGKLGFNISKTLYSKGTVSQLSAGLSGIYGLSGYDNENMSGKIQGSTSNFTILGKDNEKESLNLTLAYDVQRDSGITYGIEGDYLTNKERKNVTIGVKLGYIF
;
A
#
# COMPACT_ATOMS: atom_id res chain seq x y z
N MET A 1 35.51 44.00 -33.16
CA MET A 1 35.78 43.82 -31.71
C MET A 1 34.95 44.78 -30.83
N LYS A 2 33.62 44.62 -30.75
CA LYS A 2 32.77 45.38 -29.79
C LYS A 2 31.56 44.59 -29.23
N LYS A 3 31.50 43.25 -29.40
CA LYS A 3 30.39 42.41 -28.91
C LYS A 3 30.70 41.53 -27.67
N ASN A 4 31.94 41.47 -27.19
CA ASN A 4 32.33 40.63 -26.04
C ASN A 4 32.53 41.38 -24.72
N LYS A 5 32.35 42.71 -24.67
CA LYS A 5 32.46 43.48 -23.42
C LYS A 5 31.19 43.41 -22.56
N TYR A 6 30.01 43.29 -23.16
CA TYR A 6 28.74 43.25 -22.40
C TYR A 6 28.44 41.87 -21.80
N LEU A 7 28.92 40.78 -22.42
CA LEU A 7 28.78 39.43 -21.85
C LEU A 7 29.70 39.23 -20.63
N LEU A 8 30.91 39.81 -20.68
CA LEU A 8 31.83 39.81 -19.54
C LEU A 8 31.34 40.73 -18.41
N LEU A 9 30.71 41.87 -18.72
CA LEU A 9 30.11 42.77 -17.73
C LEU A 9 28.82 42.20 -17.12
N ALA A 10 28.03 41.43 -17.87
CA ALA A 10 26.85 40.72 -17.36
C ALA A 10 27.23 39.52 -16.48
N LEU A 11 28.31 38.80 -16.82
CA LEU A 11 28.89 37.76 -15.96
C LEU A 11 29.53 38.35 -14.69
N LEU A 12 30.15 39.53 -14.78
CA LEU A 12 30.70 40.26 -13.62
C LEU A 12 29.61 40.92 -12.75
N ALA A 13 28.46 41.28 -13.33
CA ALA A 13 27.29 41.77 -12.59
C ALA A 13 26.47 40.64 -11.95
N LEU A 14 26.47 39.43 -12.53
CA LEU A 14 25.93 38.21 -11.92
C LEU A 14 26.88 37.60 -10.88
N SER A 15 28.19 37.86 -10.95
CA SER A 15 29.16 37.51 -9.89
C SER A 15 29.37 38.61 -8.85
N GLY A 16 28.67 39.75 -8.97
CA GLY A 16 28.87 40.95 -8.15
C GLY A 16 27.76 41.25 -7.13
N LYS A 17 26.75 40.39 -7.01
CA LYS A 17 25.74 40.45 -5.94
C LYS A 17 25.42 39.03 -5.48
N ILE A 18 26.18 38.54 -4.51
CA ILE A 18 25.76 37.87 -3.26
C ILE A 18 27.03 37.81 -2.41
N TYR A 19 27.35 38.93 -1.76
CA TYR A 19 28.08 38.91 -0.49
C TYR A 19 27.30 39.81 0.44
N ALA A 20 26.14 39.29 0.86
CA ALA A 20 25.60 39.58 2.17
C ALA A 20 25.74 38.27 2.94
N ASN A 21 26.52 38.30 4.01
CA ASN A 21 26.75 37.22 4.96
C ASN A 21 25.46 36.90 5.72
N ASP A 22 24.45 36.37 5.03
CA ASP A 22 23.22 35.91 5.66
C ASP A 22 23.27 34.38 5.76
N LEU A 23 23.78 33.90 6.90
CA LEU A 23 23.74 32.48 7.26
C LEU A 23 22.28 31.98 7.20
N PRO A 24 22.02 30.75 6.71
CA PRO A 24 20.68 30.19 6.66
C PRO A 24 20.06 30.13 8.06
N ILE A 25 18.79 30.51 8.16
CA ILE A 25 18.01 30.35 9.39
C ILE A 25 17.52 28.90 9.42
N ILE A 26 17.91 28.14 10.43
CA ILE A 26 17.49 26.73 10.56
C ILE A 26 16.72 26.56 11.87
N SER A 27 15.55 25.92 11.79
CA SER A 27 14.90 25.31 12.95
C SER A 27 15.40 23.87 13.04
N ILE A 28 15.92 23.45 14.19
CA ILE A 28 16.35 22.07 14.41
C ILE A 28 15.14 21.32 14.99
N PRO A 29 14.33 20.61 14.20
CA PRO A 29 13.30 19.75 14.75
C PRO A 29 13.97 18.60 15.52
N PRO A 30 13.35 18.09 16.59
CA PRO A 30 13.80 16.85 17.21
C PRO A 30 13.72 15.71 16.19
N GLU A 31 14.82 14.98 16.02
CA GLU A 31 14.84 13.78 15.18
C GLU A 31 14.03 12.67 15.87
N THR A 32 13.08 12.06 15.15
CA THR A 32 12.32 10.93 15.70
C THR A 32 13.21 9.69 15.78
N ILE A 33 13.00 8.83 16.78
CA ILE A 33 13.77 7.59 16.99
C ILE A 33 13.77 6.74 15.71
N GLU A 34 12.65 6.69 15.00
CA GLU A 34 12.45 5.91 13.78
C GLU A 34 13.26 6.45 12.60
N LYS A 35 13.20 7.77 12.36
CA LYS A 35 13.95 8.43 11.28
C LYS A 35 15.45 8.28 11.54
N GLY A 36 15.89 8.53 12.77
CA GLY A 36 17.29 8.36 13.16
C GLY A 36 17.76 6.92 12.98
N ALA A 37 17.00 5.92 13.43
CA ALA A 37 17.38 4.52 13.25
C ALA A 37 17.49 4.11 11.79
N TYR A 38 16.56 4.55 10.93
CA TYR A 38 16.60 4.26 9.50
C TYR A 38 17.78 4.96 8.80
N GLU A 39 18.01 6.25 9.07
CA GLU A 39 19.17 6.94 8.49
C GLU A 39 20.49 6.36 8.99
N ASN A 40 20.58 5.98 10.27
CA ASN A 40 21.78 5.39 10.86
C ASN A 40 22.11 4.03 10.26
N ILE A 41 21.11 3.17 9.99
CA ILE A 41 21.37 1.89 9.32
C ILE A 41 21.82 2.10 7.87
N LEU A 42 21.26 3.09 7.16
CA LEU A 42 21.70 3.45 5.81
C LEU A 42 23.16 3.92 5.79
N ARG A 43 23.59 4.70 6.80
CA ARG A 43 25.01 5.10 6.97
C ARG A 43 25.93 3.89 7.13
N VAL A 44 25.53 2.89 7.92
CA VAL A 44 26.29 1.64 8.10
C VAL A 44 26.40 0.87 6.79
N VAL A 45 25.26 0.66 6.11
CA VAL A 45 25.20 -0.07 4.84
C VAL A 45 26.05 0.61 3.76
N ASP A 46 26.02 1.93 3.70
CA ASP A 46 26.82 2.71 2.76
C ASP A 46 28.33 2.48 2.96
N GLN A 47 28.79 2.44 4.22
CA GLN A 47 30.18 2.14 4.53
C GLN A 47 30.57 0.70 4.22
N ILE A 48 29.69 -0.27 4.50
CA ILE A 48 29.91 -1.67 4.12
C ILE A 48 30.04 -1.81 2.60
N ASN A 49 29.18 -1.14 1.84
CA ASN A 49 29.23 -1.13 0.37
C ASN A 49 30.53 -0.52 -0.15
N LYS A 50 30.95 0.63 0.40
CA LYS A 50 32.22 1.27 0.05
C LYS A 50 33.42 0.37 0.32
N LYS A 51 33.45 -0.33 1.46
CA LYS A 51 34.49 -1.35 1.77
C LYS A 51 34.49 -2.50 0.75
N LYS A 52 33.34 -2.85 0.17
CA LYS A 52 33.18 -3.84 -0.90
C LYS A 52 33.42 -3.28 -2.32
N GLY A 53 33.79 -2.00 -2.46
CA GLY A 53 34.00 -1.33 -3.75
C GLY A 53 32.72 -0.95 -4.49
N ILE A 54 31.56 -0.99 -3.82
CA ILE A 54 30.25 -0.60 -4.37
C ILE A 54 30.03 0.88 -4.08
N ASN A 55 29.84 1.70 -5.11
CA ASN A 55 29.54 3.12 -4.95
C ASN A 55 28.05 3.30 -4.64
N SER A 56 27.72 3.47 -3.36
CA SER A 56 26.38 3.88 -2.91
C SER A 56 26.45 5.28 -2.26
N ALA A 57 25.32 5.98 -2.30
CA ALA A 57 25.17 7.35 -1.84
C ALA A 57 23.74 7.60 -1.32
N TYR A 58 23.25 6.73 -0.44
CA TYR A 58 21.84 6.73 -0.01
C TYR A 58 21.38 7.99 0.75
N LEU A 59 22.32 8.87 1.15
CA LEU A 59 22.06 10.09 1.92
C LEU A 59 22.76 11.34 1.32
N GLU A 60 23.48 11.24 0.20
CA GLU A 60 24.09 12.42 -0.45
C GLU A 60 23.03 13.11 -1.34
N GLY A 61 22.61 14.33 -0.95
CA GLY A 61 21.76 15.20 -1.77
C GLY A 61 20.31 15.40 -1.31
N SER A 62 19.83 14.70 -0.28
CA SER A 62 18.45 14.83 0.20
C SER A 62 18.34 15.77 1.42
N THR A 63 17.92 17.02 1.19
CA THR A 63 17.39 17.92 2.24
C THR A 63 15.89 17.70 2.50
N HIS A 64 15.27 16.73 1.82
CA HIS A 64 13.83 16.45 1.85
C HIS A 64 13.53 15.10 2.50
N ASP A 65 12.34 14.99 3.09
CA ASP A 65 11.77 13.73 3.60
C ASP A 65 11.90 12.63 2.55
N LEU A 66 12.72 11.61 2.87
CA LEU A 66 12.91 10.42 2.05
C LEU A 66 11.53 9.77 1.81
N GLY A 67 11.11 9.70 0.55
CA GLY A 67 9.88 9.02 0.16
C GLY A 67 10.06 7.49 0.13
N PRO A 68 8.95 6.73 0.12
CA PRO A 68 8.96 5.29 0.33
C PRO A 68 9.69 4.45 -0.75
N LYS A 69 10.31 5.02 -1.79
CA LYS A 69 11.12 4.25 -2.75
C LYS A 69 12.37 4.98 -3.24
N ASP A 70 12.71 6.13 -2.68
CA ASP A 70 13.64 7.06 -3.35
C ASP A 70 15.11 6.59 -3.33
N ASN A 71 15.45 5.61 -2.47
CA ASN A 71 16.84 5.17 -2.26
C ASN A 71 17.16 3.79 -2.85
N GLY A 72 16.16 3.08 -3.42
CA GLY A 72 16.35 1.77 -4.08
C GLY A 72 16.79 0.61 -3.17
N ILE A 73 16.74 0.75 -1.85
CA ILE A 73 17.20 -0.27 -0.87
C ILE A 73 16.04 -0.80 -0.02
N ASP A 74 15.80 -2.12 -0.11
CA ASP A 74 14.81 -2.83 0.71
C ASP A 74 15.47 -3.38 1.98
N ILE A 75 15.39 -2.61 3.08
CA ILE A 75 15.91 -2.95 4.41
C ILE A 75 14.96 -2.41 5.49
N VAL A 76 14.54 -3.28 6.40
CA VAL A 76 13.85 -2.88 7.63
C VAL A 76 14.88 -2.53 8.70
N ALA A 77 14.80 -1.32 9.24
CA ALA A 77 15.69 -0.87 10.31
C ALA A 77 15.15 -1.29 11.68
N MET A 78 16.05 -1.61 12.61
CA MET A 78 15.70 -1.87 14.00
C MET A 78 16.35 -0.83 14.90
N ALA A 79 15.55 -0.14 15.70
CA ALA A 79 15.98 0.75 16.75
C ALA A 79 15.86 0.05 18.10
N HIS A 80 16.77 0.37 19.02
CA HIS A 80 16.57 0.04 20.43
C HIS A 80 15.98 1.27 21.12
N ALA A 81 14.77 1.14 21.64
CA ALA A 81 14.02 2.24 22.25
C ALA A 81 14.23 2.30 23.76
N ASN A 82 14.31 1.15 24.43
CA ASN A 82 14.83 1.04 25.79
C ASN A 82 15.93 -0.02 25.82
N ASP A 83 17.16 0.44 26.07
CA ASP A 83 18.38 -0.36 26.11
C ASP A 83 18.60 -1.06 27.47
N LYS A 84 17.82 -0.69 28.50
CA LYS A 84 17.91 -1.30 29.83
C LYS A 84 16.82 -2.34 30.00
N ILE A 85 17.20 -3.48 30.55
CA ILE A 85 16.24 -4.49 31.02
C ILE A 85 15.50 -3.87 32.21
N GLU A 86 14.20 -3.70 32.06
CA GLU A 86 13.33 -3.18 33.10
C GLU A 86 12.30 -4.25 33.49
N LEU A 87 12.01 -4.30 34.79
CA LEU A 87 10.87 -5.05 35.29
C LEU A 87 9.61 -4.32 34.84
N THR A 88 8.78 -5.01 34.09
CA THR A 88 7.43 -4.54 33.80
C THR A 88 6.48 -5.16 34.80
N GLY A 89 5.71 -4.28 35.46
CA GLY A 89 4.90 -4.58 36.63
C GLY A 89 4.02 -5.81 36.52
N VAL A 90 3.56 -6.25 37.70
CA VAL A 90 2.90 -7.54 37.91
C VAL A 90 1.67 -7.71 37.02
N ARG A 91 1.66 -8.76 36.19
CA ARG A 91 0.55 -9.17 35.33
C ARG A 91 -0.01 -10.51 35.78
N GLY A 92 -1.31 -10.59 36.02
CA GLY A 92 -2.01 -11.81 36.48
C GLY A 92 -2.98 -11.53 37.63
N PHE A 93 -3.54 -12.58 38.23
CA PHE A 93 -4.50 -12.48 39.35
C PHE A 93 -4.14 -13.43 40.47
N TYR A 94 -4.67 -13.16 41.65
CA TYR A 94 -4.61 -14.07 42.79
C TYR A 94 -5.97 -14.67 43.08
N LYS A 95 -6.08 -16.00 43.06
CA LYS A 95 -7.22 -16.74 43.62
C LYS A 95 -6.78 -18.04 44.28
N GLY A 96 -6.34 -17.94 45.53
CA GLY A 96 -6.09 -19.09 46.41
C GLY A 96 -5.28 -18.71 47.64
N GLU A 97 -5.57 -19.38 48.77
CA GLU A 97 -4.66 -19.47 49.91
C GLU A 97 -4.14 -20.90 49.96
N THR A 98 -3.09 -21.20 49.20
CA THR A 98 -2.23 -22.35 49.51
C THR A 98 -0.89 -21.86 50.05
N TYR A 99 -0.22 -22.73 50.81
CA TYR A 99 0.99 -22.40 51.53
C TYR A 99 2.11 -23.36 51.14
N HIS A 100 3.25 -22.80 50.77
CA HIS A 100 4.47 -23.50 50.41
C HIS A 100 5.50 -23.38 51.54
N SER A 101 6.24 -24.44 51.81
CA SER A 101 7.35 -24.36 52.75
C SER A 101 8.47 -23.48 52.19
N ALA A 102 9.01 -22.57 53.00
CA ALA A 102 10.12 -21.72 52.56
C ALA A 102 11.39 -22.53 52.30
N ILE A 103 11.63 -23.62 53.04
CA ILE A 103 12.80 -24.49 52.80
C ILE A 103 12.69 -25.19 51.44
N ASP A 104 11.50 -25.65 51.08
CA ASP A 104 11.23 -26.32 49.80
C ASP A 104 11.41 -25.37 48.62
N ILE A 105 10.91 -24.13 48.73
CA ILE A 105 11.13 -23.06 47.74
C ILE A 105 12.62 -22.72 47.59
N VAL A 106 13.40 -22.70 48.68
CA VAL A 106 14.84 -22.42 48.61
C VAL A 106 15.63 -23.57 47.98
N GLU A 107 15.28 -24.83 48.29
CA GLU A 107 16.00 -26.01 47.81
C GLU A 107 15.62 -26.39 46.39
N ASN A 108 14.32 -26.38 46.09
CA ASN A 108 13.77 -26.83 44.82
C ASN A 108 13.40 -25.68 43.88
N LYS A 109 13.51 -24.41 44.30
CA LYS A 109 13.25 -23.21 43.49
C LYS A 109 11.89 -23.31 42.77
N LEU A 110 11.87 -23.04 41.46
CA LEU A 110 10.71 -23.19 40.58
C LEU A 110 10.11 -24.60 40.58
N ASN A 111 10.86 -25.64 40.91
CA ASN A 111 10.35 -27.00 40.93
C ASN A 111 9.52 -27.31 42.19
N ALA A 112 9.57 -26.45 43.21
CA ALA A 112 8.69 -26.53 44.38
C ALA A 112 7.23 -26.15 44.06
N ILE A 113 7.00 -25.52 42.90
CA ILE A 113 5.68 -25.07 42.44
C ILE A 113 5.22 -26.00 41.32
N ASP A 114 4.01 -26.53 41.42
CA ASP A 114 3.45 -27.36 40.37
C ASP A 114 3.12 -26.55 39.10
N LYS A 115 2.97 -27.25 37.98
CA LYS A 115 2.71 -26.63 36.67
C LYS A 115 1.39 -25.85 36.62
N SER A 116 0.33 -26.34 37.28
CA SER A 116 -0.98 -25.69 37.25
C SER A 116 -0.97 -24.38 38.02
N LEU A 117 -0.19 -24.27 39.10
CA LEU A 117 -0.05 -23.03 39.85
C LEU A 117 0.83 -22.03 39.08
N LYS A 118 1.94 -22.46 38.46
CA LYS A 118 2.80 -21.57 37.65
C LYS A 118 2.04 -20.79 36.57
N GLU A 119 1.10 -21.43 35.88
CA GLU A 119 0.30 -20.80 34.81
C GLU A 119 -0.67 -19.72 35.34
N LYS A 120 -0.98 -19.75 36.64
CA LYS A 120 -1.90 -18.82 37.33
C LYS A 120 -1.17 -17.76 38.15
N LEU A 121 0.11 -17.97 38.48
CA LEU A 121 0.87 -17.00 39.24
C LEU A 121 0.98 -15.69 38.46
N PRO A 122 0.94 -14.55 39.17
CA PRO A 122 1.33 -13.30 38.55
C PRO A 122 2.79 -13.40 38.10
N PHE A 123 3.11 -12.69 37.03
CA PHE A 123 4.47 -12.57 36.57
C PHE A 123 4.91 -11.12 36.41
N VAL A 124 6.21 -10.89 36.52
CA VAL A 124 6.87 -9.69 36.02
C VAL A 124 7.76 -10.07 34.87
N GLY A 125 7.69 -9.26 33.82
CA GLY A 125 8.49 -9.48 32.62
C GLY A 125 9.77 -8.66 32.69
N ASN A 126 10.92 -9.31 32.54
CA ASN A 126 12.17 -8.63 32.21
C ASN A 126 12.14 -8.34 30.71
N ASN A 127 11.95 -7.08 30.30
CA ASN A 127 11.95 -6.74 28.87
C ASN A 127 12.88 -5.61 28.50
N TYR A 128 13.19 -5.61 27.21
CA TYR A 128 13.72 -4.49 26.46
C TYR A 128 12.71 -4.14 25.35
N GLU A 129 12.81 -2.92 24.81
CA GLU A 129 11.96 -2.45 23.71
C GLU A 129 12.76 -2.30 22.41
N LYS A 130 12.40 -3.08 21.39
CA LYS A 130 12.95 -2.95 20.02
C LYS A 130 11.86 -2.50 19.05
N ARG A 131 12.17 -1.50 18.22
CA ARG A 131 11.25 -0.95 17.23
C ARG A 131 11.75 -1.23 15.82
N PHE A 132 10.93 -1.84 14.99
CA PHE A 132 11.21 -2.05 13.58
C PHE A 132 10.51 -0.99 12.75
N TYR A 133 11.27 -0.35 11.87
CA TYR A 133 10.76 0.69 10.99
C TYR A 133 10.70 0.20 9.54
N PHE A 134 9.48 0.06 9.04
CA PHE A 134 9.16 -0.37 7.69
C PHE A 134 8.94 0.80 6.72
N GLY A 135 8.92 2.05 7.22
CA GLY A 135 8.30 3.25 6.63
C GLY A 135 8.63 3.67 5.20
N ASN A 136 9.43 2.89 4.47
CA ASN A 136 9.63 2.98 3.02
C ASN A 136 8.97 1.83 2.24
N GLY A 137 7.84 1.27 2.69
CA GLY A 137 7.21 0.15 1.97
C GLY A 137 8.10 -1.09 1.90
N ASN A 138 9.09 -1.19 2.80
CA ASN A 138 10.09 -2.24 2.80
C ASN A 138 9.44 -3.58 3.13
N SER A 139 10.01 -4.64 2.58
CA SER A 139 9.58 -6.01 2.77
C SER A 139 10.66 -6.83 3.47
N VAL A 140 10.21 -7.75 4.30
CA VAL A 140 11.08 -8.75 4.92
C VAL A 140 10.38 -10.09 4.82
N LYS A 141 11.14 -11.15 4.56
CA LYS A 141 10.62 -12.50 4.52
C LYS A 141 10.48 -13.01 5.95
N ASP A 142 11.58 -13.36 6.60
CA ASP A 142 11.58 -13.83 7.99
C ASP A 142 12.21 -12.79 8.94
N ILE A 143 11.63 -12.63 10.14
CA ILE A 143 12.20 -11.92 11.29
C ILE A 143 12.38 -12.94 12.41
N ILE A 144 13.61 -13.37 12.68
CA ILE A 144 13.89 -14.49 13.59
C ILE A 144 14.88 -14.07 14.67
N PHE A 145 14.44 -14.11 15.92
CA PHE A 145 15.29 -13.94 17.09
C PHE A 145 15.93 -15.29 17.46
N LYS A 146 17.25 -15.30 17.74
CA LYS A 146 18.00 -16.50 18.12
C LYS A 146 18.96 -16.19 19.27
N LYS A 147 19.04 -17.08 20.26
CA LYS A 147 20.08 -17.03 21.29
C LYS A 147 21.47 -17.09 20.64
N SER A 148 22.48 -16.48 21.27
CA SER A 148 23.81 -16.26 20.69
C SER A 148 24.45 -17.49 20.04
N ASP A 149 24.42 -18.67 20.69
CA ASP A 149 25.04 -19.88 20.14
C ASP A 149 24.37 -20.32 18.82
N ASP A 150 23.04 -20.28 18.78
CA ASP A 150 22.27 -20.67 17.59
C ASP A 150 22.27 -19.59 16.51
N TYR A 151 22.35 -18.32 16.91
CA TYR A 151 22.56 -17.20 16.01
C TYR A 151 23.88 -17.37 15.25
N ASN A 152 24.99 -17.59 15.97
CA ASN A 152 26.32 -17.75 15.38
C ASN A 152 26.37 -18.94 14.41
N LYS A 153 25.86 -20.11 14.81
CA LYS A 153 25.75 -21.29 13.92
C LYS A 153 24.88 -21.01 12.68
N THR A 154 23.82 -20.21 12.82
CA THR A 154 22.94 -19.85 11.70
C THR A 154 23.66 -18.91 10.73
N VAL A 155 24.34 -17.89 11.25
CA VAL A 155 25.12 -16.93 10.46
C VAL A 155 26.24 -17.63 9.70
N GLU A 156 26.99 -18.54 10.33
CA GLU A 156 28.03 -19.35 9.66
C GLU A 156 27.47 -20.14 8.48
N LYS A 157 26.37 -20.88 8.68
CA LYS A 157 25.70 -21.62 7.59
C LYS A 157 25.25 -20.73 6.44
N ILE A 158 24.73 -19.53 6.74
CA ILE A 158 24.30 -18.58 5.70
C ILE A 158 25.49 -18.04 4.90
N ARG A 159 26.61 -17.79 5.59
CA ARG A 159 27.88 -17.38 4.96
C ARG A 159 28.43 -18.48 4.05
N ASP A 160 28.42 -19.73 4.50
CA ASP A 160 28.84 -20.89 3.70
C ASP A 160 28.01 -21.02 2.41
N ASN A 161 26.70 -20.75 2.50
CA ASN A 161 25.78 -20.74 1.37
C ASN A 161 25.82 -19.45 0.52
N LYS A 162 26.73 -18.51 0.82
CA LYS A 162 26.91 -17.23 0.10
C LYS A 162 25.64 -16.38 0.01
N ASN A 163 24.76 -16.48 1.01
CA ASN A 163 23.47 -15.77 1.06
C ASN A 163 23.49 -14.53 1.98
N GLU A 164 24.66 -14.13 2.49
CA GLU A 164 24.84 -12.89 3.24
C GLU A 164 24.57 -11.64 2.37
N LYS A 165 23.79 -10.69 2.89
CA LYS A 165 23.64 -9.33 2.35
C LYS A 165 24.41 -8.34 3.21
N TYR A 166 24.05 -8.22 4.49
CA TYR A 166 24.70 -7.32 5.46
C TYR A 166 24.76 -7.95 6.86
N SER A 167 25.86 -7.70 7.58
CA SER A 167 26.01 -8.00 9.01
C SER A 167 26.20 -6.68 9.75
N ILE A 168 25.31 -6.39 10.70
CA ILE A 168 25.25 -5.10 11.38
C ILE A 168 25.37 -5.33 12.88
N GLU A 169 26.52 -4.92 13.43
CA GLU A 169 26.88 -5.08 14.85
C GLU A 169 26.71 -3.79 15.66
N GLY A 170 26.42 -2.68 14.98
CA GLY A 170 26.40 -1.35 15.55
C GLY A 170 25.72 -0.34 14.65
N VAL A 171 25.63 0.90 15.14
CA VAL A 171 24.96 1.99 14.42
C VAL A 171 25.84 3.24 14.47
N TYR A 172 25.68 4.08 13.46
CA TYR A 172 26.19 5.45 13.55
C TYR A 172 25.38 6.22 14.58
N THR A 173 26.04 6.85 15.54
CA THR A 173 25.44 7.75 16.53
C THR A 173 25.95 9.16 16.28
N ASN A 174 25.08 10.15 16.45
CA ASN A 174 25.51 11.53 16.47
C ASN A 174 26.20 11.81 17.82
N ILE A 175 27.34 12.50 17.80
CA ILE A 175 28.09 12.86 19.02
C ILE A 175 27.33 13.86 19.91
N ASN A 176 26.23 14.45 19.42
CA ASN A 176 25.36 15.38 20.15
C ASN A 176 24.48 14.61 21.17
N LYS A 177 25.07 13.98 22.18
CA LYS A 177 24.32 13.27 23.23
C LYS A 177 23.96 14.27 24.36
N THR A 178 22.72 14.77 24.39
CA THR A 178 21.80 14.99 25.56
C THR A 178 20.70 16.02 25.19
N LEU A 179 19.42 15.64 25.39
CA LEU A 179 18.20 16.31 24.91
C LEU A 179 17.65 17.47 25.78
N ASN A 180 18.48 18.22 26.54
CA ASN A 180 17.93 19.13 27.56
C ASN A 180 18.15 20.65 27.40
N LYS A 181 18.90 21.18 26.42
CA LYS A 181 18.98 22.64 26.17
C LYS A 181 19.26 22.95 24.67
N SER A 182 18.63 23.99 24.12
CA SER A 182 18.55 24.20 22.65
C SER A 182 19.78 24.81 21.97
N TYR A 183 20.87 25.14 22.68
CA TYR A 183 22.11 25.68 22.09
C TYR A 183 23.26 24.68 22.03
N ASP A 184 23.49 23.89 23.09
CA ASP A 184 24.58 22.90 23.18
C ASP A 184 24.45 21.75 22.16
N THR A 185 23.31 21.64 21.47
CA THR A 185 23.00 20.53 20.55
C THR A 185 23.34 20.83 19.09
N ALA A 186 23.59 22.08 18.72
CA ALA A 186 23.96 22.46 17.35
C ALA A 186 25.47 22.37 17.10
N ASN A 187 26.29 22.65 18.11
CA ASN A 187 27.75 22.77 18.00
C ASN A 187 28.49 22.02 19.16
N PRO A 188 28.32 20.70 19.28
CA PRO A 188 29.01 19.84 20.27
C PRO A 188 30.53 20.02 20.41
N LEU A 189 31.21 20.54 19.38
CA LEU A 189 32.66 20.69 19.35
C LEU A 189 33.11 22.11 19.72
N ASP A 190 32.18 22.97 20.14
CA ASP A 190 32.41 24.37 20.48
C ASP A 190 33.21 25.14 19.41
N ILE A 191 32.92 24.87 18.13
CA ILE A 191 33.63 25.52 17.02
C ILE A 191 33.19 26.98 16.95
N PRO A 192 34.06 27.97 17.23
CA PRO A 192 33.64 29.37 17.17
C PRO A 192 33.36 29.76 15.71
N MET A 193 32.39 30.66 15.50
CA MET A 193 32.06 31.19 14.17
C MET A 193 33.27 31.82 13.46
N LYS A 194 34.24 32.33 14.22
CA LYS A 194 35.53 32.79 13.71
C LYS A 194 36.30 31.65 13.04
N ASP A 195 36.48 30.53 13.72
CA ASP A 195 37.18 29.36 13.19
C ASP A 195 36.42 28.74 12.01
N TYR A 196 35.08 28.75 12.03
CA TYR A 196 34.31 28.34 10.85
C TYR A 196 34.66 29.18 9.62
N ARG A 197 34.67 30.51 9.74
CA ARG A 197 34.99 31.41 8.62
C ARG A 197 36.46 31.30 8.17
N GLU A 198 37.39 31.10 9.10
CA GLU A 198 38.84 31.10 8.82
C GLU A 198 39.39 29.72 8.40
N LYS A 199 38.87 28.62 8.97
CA LYS A 199 39.44 27.27 8.89
C LYS A 199 38.53 26.23 8.22
N ILE A 200 37.24 26.53 8.03
CA ILE A 200 36.27 25.58 7.45
C ILE A 200 35.70 26.09 6.11
N GLN A 201 35.17 27.31 6.10
CA GLN A 201 34.47 27.88 4.95
C GLN A 201 35.40 28.06 3.75
N GLY A 202 35.09 27.40 2.63
CA GLY A 202 35.86 27.49 1.39
C GLY A 202 37.23 26.79 1.43
N LYS A 203 37.52 26.01 2.47
CA LYS A 203 38.78 25.25 2.60
C LYS A 203 38.69 23.86 1.96
N PRO A 204 39.81 23.28 1.48
CA PRO A 204 39.85 21.89 1.02
C PRO A 204 39.44 20.91 2.12
N LYS A 205 38.74 19.83 1.74
CA LYS A 205 38.24 18.79 2.67
C LYS A 205 39.33 18.25 3.62
N GLU A 206 40.55 18.12 3.12
CA GLU A 206 41.69 17.63 3.92
C GLU A 206 42.11 18.60 5.03
N GLU A 207 42.07 19.91 4.78
CA GLU A 207 42.36 20.94 5.79
C GLU A 207 41.28 20.98 6.87
N VAL A 208 40.01 20.89 6.46
CA VAL A 208 38.86 20.81 7.37
C VAL A 208 38.94 19.56 8.24
N ALA A 209 39.31 18.41 7.65
CA ALA A 209 39.47 17.15 8.38
C ALA A 209 40.60 17.23 9.43
N LYS A 210 41.73 17.89 9.13
CA LYS A 210 42.80 18.12 10.12
C LYS A 210 42.31 18.95 11.31
N TYR A 211 41.56 20.02 11.06
CA TYR A 211 40.98 20.83 12.13
C TYR A 211 39.97 20.03 12.97
N LEU A 212 39.09 19.26 12.31
CA LEU A 212 38.13 18.40 12.99
C LEU A 212 38.81 17.29 13.81
N HIS A 213 39.94 16.73 13.34
CA HIS A 213 40.71 15.72 14.09
C HIS A 213 41.15 16.26 15.46
N GLU A 214 41.67 17.49 15.51
CA GLU A 214 42.07 18.14 16.76
C GLU A 214 40.84 18.41 17.65
N LYS A 215 39.75 18.93 17.08
CA LYS A 215 38.52 19.22 17.83
C LYS A 215 37.82 18.00 18.40
N LEU A 216 37.79 16.90 17.65
CA LEU A 216 37.25 15.63 18.13
C LEU A 216 38.09 15.06 19.27
N LYS A 217 39.42 15.17 19.17
CA LYS A 217 40.33 14.73 20.22
C LYS A 217 40.18 15.55 21.51
N GLU A 218 40.01 16.87 21.41
CA GLU A 218 39.71 17.75 22.56
C GLU A 218 38.42 17.32 23.28
N ASN A 219 37.45 16.79 22.54
CA ASN A 219 36.16 16.33 23.05
C ASN A 219 36.11 14.82 23.36
N GLY A 220 37.28 14.16 23.47
CA GLY A 220 37.37 12.76 23.89
C GLY A 220 37.04 11.71 22.82
N VAL A 221 36.97 12.11 21.54
CA VAL A 221 36.75 11.20 20.41
C VAL A 221 38.07 10.95 19.67
N GLU A 222 38.66 9.77 19.87
CA GLU A 222 39.89 9.37 19.18
C GLU A 222 39.62 9.07 17.69
N THR A 223 40.38 9.72 16.80
CA THR A 223 40.28 9.53 15.35
C THR A 223 41.66 9.42 14.71
N GLU A 224 41.73 8.83 13.51
CA GLU A 224 42.91 8.80 12.65
C GLU A 224 42.59 9.52 11.33
N LEU A 225 43.53 10.32 10.82
CA LEU A 225 43.39 11.03 9.54
C LEU A 225 44.08 10.25 8.41
N LYS A 226 43.35 9.85 7.37
CA LYS A 226 43.85 9.13 6.19
C LYS A 226 43.25 9.71 4.92
N ASN A 227 44.09 10.12 3.96
CA ASN A 227 43.66 10.67 2.65
C ASN A 227 42.57 11.76 2.76
N GLY A 228 42.68 12.67 3.74
CA GLY A 228 41.71 13.74 3.95
C GLY A 228 40.40 13.33 4.61
N GLU A 229 40.29 12.10 5.12
CA GLU A 229 39.13 11.57 5.81
C GLU A 229 39.48 11.11 7.23
N LEU A 230 38.48 11.15 8.12
CA LEU A 230 38.63 10.79 9.53
C LEU A 230 38.04 9.41 9.78
N PHE A 231 38.72 8.61 10.61
CA PHE A 231 38.32 7.26 10.97
C PHE A 231 38.39 7.06 12.48
N THR A 232 37.41 6.36 13.06
CA THR A 232 37.50 5.77 14.41
C THR A 232 37.93 4.32 14.29
N LYS A 233 38.63 3.82 15.32
CA LYS A 233 39.07 2.42 15.39
C LYS A 233 38.22 1.66 16.39
N ASN A 234 37.72 0.50 15.98
CA ASN A 234 36.94 -0.38 16.82
C ASN A 234 37.43 -1.83 16.66
N GLY A 235 38.25 -2.28 17.61
CA GLY A 235 38.98 -3.54 17.49
C GLY A 235 39.94 -3.53 16.30
N LYS A 236 39.75 -4.46 15.35
CA LYS A 236 40.53 -4.56 14.11
C LYS A 236 39.93 -3.77 12.94
N GLU A 237 38.72 -3.24 13.09
CA GLU A 237 38.01 -2.53 12.02
C GLU A 237 38.10 -1.02 12.15
N GLU A 238 38.17 -0.35 11.02
CA GLU A 238 38.13 1.11 10.90
C GLU A 238 36.78 1.55 10.34
N TRP A 239 36.23 2.60 10.94
CA TRP A 239 34.94 3.18 10.57
C TRP A 239 35.11 4.66 10.30
N ARG A 240 34.62 5.11 9.14
CA ARG A 240 34.73 6.51 8.76
C ARG A 240 33.86 7.39 9.65
N VAL A 241 34.37 8.54 10.07
CA VAL A 241 33.60 9.61 10.71
C VAL A 241 32.86 10.39 9.62
N LEU A 242 31.55 10.45 9.73
CA LEU A 242 30.71 11.20 8.80
C LEU A 242 30.45 12.58 9.39
N TRP A 243 30.70 13.64 8.62
CA TRP A 243 30.57 15.00 9.13
C TRP A 243 30.00 15.97 8.08
N ASP A 244 29.16 16.90 8.54
CA ASP A 244 28.65 18.05 7.79
C ASP A 244 28.67 19.27 8.73
N LEU A 245 29.26 20.37 8.25
CA LEU A 245 29.48 21.60 9.03
C LEU A 245 28.91 22.79 8.26
N GLN A 246 27.97 23.50 8.88
CA GLN A 246 27.32 24.67 8.26
C GLN A 246 27.28 25.82 9.25
N GLY A 247 27.63 27.02 8.82
CA GLY A 247 27.37 28.24 9.59
C GLY A 247 25.89 28.60 9.46
N VAL A 248 25.20 28.83 10.58
CA VAL A 248 23.74 28.99 10.63
C VAL A 248 23.32 30.10 11.57
N ARG A 249 22.06 30.54 11.45
CA ARG A 249 21.36 31.32 12.48
C ARG A 249 20.24 30.47 13.09
N ILE A 250 20.17 30.38 14.40
CA ILE A 250 19.14 29.60 15.12
C ILE A 250 18.21 30.55 15.88
N ARG A 251 16.91 30.24 15.92
CA ARG A 251 15.92 30.95 16.76
C ARG A 251 15.88 30.38 18.17
N GLU A 252 15.91 31.24 19.18
CA GLU A 252 15.99 30.85 20.60
C GLU A 252 14.69 31.19 21.36
N GLY A 253 14.01 30.20 21.94
CA GLY A 253 12.84 30.45 22.80
C GLY A 253 11.68 31.23 22.14
N TYR A 254 10.83 31.85 22.97
CA TYR A 254 9.71 32.70 22.52
C TYR A 254 10.18 34.11 22.07
N ASP A 255 11.37 34.55 22.48
CA ASP A 255 11.98 35.82 22.08
C ASP A 255 12.78 35.62 20.78
N GLN A 256 12.26 36.14 19.67
CA GLN A 256 12.67 35.90 18.28
C GLN A 256 14.09 36.35 17.88
N THR A 257 15.07 36.31 18.78
CA THR A 257 16.47 36.66 18.54
C THR A 257 17.18 35.53 17.76
N LEU A 258 18.02 35.93 16.79
CA LEU A 258 18.78 35.04 15.90
C LEU A 258 20.27 35.13 16.28
N ASN A 259 20.85 34.07 16.87
CA ASN A 259 22.30 34.02 17.09
C ASN A 259 22.98 33.18 15.99
N GLU A 260 24.19 33.59 15.61
CA GLU A 260 25.05 32.82 14.69
C GLU A 260 25.77 31.70 15.44
N THR A 261 25.75 30.49 14.88
CA THR A 261 26.52 29.35 15.39
C THR A 261 26.91 28.41 14.26
N VAL A 262 27.77 27.44 14.55
CA VAL A 262 28.16 26.39 13.61
C VAL A 262 27.30 25.18 13.88
N TYR A 263 26.42 24.83 12.95
CA TYR A 263 25.70 23.57 12.99
C TYR A 263 26.60 22.44 12.54
N THR A 264 26.90 21.53 13.45
CA THR A 264 27.76 20.37 13.22
C THR A 264 26.95 19.09 13.33
N LYS A 265 26.93 18.31 12.25
CA LYS A 265 26.45 16.94 12.24
C LYS A 265 27.65 16.02 12.17
N ILE A 266 28.01 15.36 13.25
CA ILE A 266 29.14 14.45 13.28
C ILE A 266 28.66 13.11 13.80
N TYR A 267 28.89 12.06 13.01
CA TYR A 267 28.48 10.71 13.32
C TYR A 267 29.70 9.79 13.44
N THR A 268 29.76 9.07 14.56
CA THR A 268 30.75 8.03 14.85
C THR A 268 30.05 6.68 14.91
N TYR A 269 30.75 5.62 14.53
CA TYR A 269 30.21 4.27 14.63
C TYR A 269 30.41 3.73 16.05
N GLU A 270 29.31 3.31 16.70
CA GLU A 270 29.33 2.65 17.99
C GLU A 270 28.90 1.18 17.84
N PRO A 271 29.72 0.19 18.24
CA PRO A 271 29.30 -1.20 18.30
C PRO A 271 28.26 -1.36 19.40
N LYS A 272 27.04 -1.81 19.06
CA LYS A 272 25.96 -2.06 20.04
C LYS A 272 25.97 -3.52 20.49
N ASN A 273 27.14 -4.02 20.90
CA ASN A 273 27.35 -5.44 21.17
C ASN A 273 26.50 -5.96 22.36
N GLU A 274 26.12 -5.10 23.31
CA GLU A 274 25.33 -5.50 24.49
C GLU A 274 23.87 -5.85 24.16
N GLN A 275 23.36 -5.45 22.99
CA GLN A 275 21.93 -5.52 22.66
C GLN A 275 21.61 -6.48 21.49
N GLY A 276 22.64 -7.15 20.96
CA GLY A 276 22.56 -8.14 19.89
C GLY A 276 22.84 -7.61 18.49
N GLN A 277 23.32 -8.48 17.60
CA GLN A 277 23.62 -8.20 16.20
C GLN A 277 22.42 -8.45 15.28
N ILE A 278 22.41 -7.82 14.10
CA ILE A 278 21.41 -8.05 13.05
C ILE A 278 22.10 -8.57 11.80
N PHE A 279 21.57 -9.64 11.23
CA PHE A 279 22.07 -10.25 10.01
C PHE A 279 20.99 -10.28 8.94
N TYR A 280 21.28 -9.67 7.79
CA TYR A 280 20.40 -9.59 6.63
C TYR A 280 20.88 -10.53 5.53
N THR A 281 19.95 -11.26 4.92
CA THR A 281 20.23 -12.16 3.80
C THR A 281 19.79 -11.59 2.45
N LYS A 282 20.27 -12.18 1.35
CA LYS A 282 19.89 -11.73 -0.01
C LYS A 282 18.44 -12.05 -0.36
N ASP A 283 17.87 -13.08 0.27
CA ASP A 283 16.45 -13.44 0.19
C ASP A 283 15.58 -12.72 1.24
N SER A 284 16.06 -11.58 1.74
CA SER A 284 15.32 -10.66 2.62
C SER A 284 14.91 -11.23 3.98
N ASN A 285 15.66 -12.19 4.54
CA ASN A 285 15.49 -12.58 5.94
C ASN A 285 16.32 -11.67 6.85
N MET A 286 15.86 -11.53 8.08
CA MET A 286 16.52 -10.83 9.16
C MET A 286 16.64 -11.75 10.37
N TYR A 287 17.88 -12.06 10.75
CA TYR A 287 18.18 -12.78 11.96
C TYR A 287 18.70 -11.80 13.01
N ILE A 288 18.13 -11.84 14.21
CA ILE A 288 18.50 -10.97 15.32
C ILE A 288 19.09 -11.83 16.43
N GLU A 289 20.26 -11.45 16.90
CA GLU A 289 20.84 -12.07 18.08
C GLU A 289 20.07 -11.61 19.32
N ASP A 290 19.53 -12.59 20.06
CA ASP A 290 18.82 -12.39 21.31
C ASP A 290 19.77 -12.61 22.49
N LYS A 291 20.28 -11.50 23.02
CA LYS A 291 21.17 -11.45 24.19
C LYS A 291 20.44 -11.26 25.52
N GLY A 292 19.11 -11.40 25.56
CA GLY A 292 18.33 -11.27 26.81
C GLY A 292 18.87 -12.15 27.95
N ILE A 293 18.79 -11.66 29.19
CA ILE A 293 19.31 -12.32 30.40
C ILE A 293 18.16 -12.88 31.26
N SER A 294 18.42 -14.08 31.79
CA SER A 294 17.74 -14.83 32.87
C SER A 294 16.79 -15.94 32.40
N LYS A 295 17.08 -17.15 32.89
CA LYS A 295 16.10 -18.25 32.99
C LYS A 295 14.93 -17.80 33.85
N GLU A 296 13.78 -18.44 33.70
CA GLU A 296 12.64 -18.25 34.60
C GLU A 296 13.11 -18.31 36.06
N ASN A 297 12.66 -17.34 36.87
CA ASN A 297 13.01 -17.23 38.29
C ASN A 297 11.77 -16.95 39.14
N LEU A 298 11.92 -17.09 40.45
CA LEU A 298 10.88 -16.73 41.43
C LEU A 298 11.22 -15.42 42.10
N ARG A 299 10.20 -14.60 42.33
CA ARG A 299 10.26 -13.41 43.16
C ARG A 299 9.31 -13.55 44.32
N ILE A 300 9.76 -13.05 45.47
CA ILE A 300 9.02 -13.15 46.73
C ILE A 300 8.62 -11.75 47.16
N THR A 301 7.32 -11.56 47.44
CA THR A 301 6.77 -10.33 48.01
C THR A 301 6.49 -10.48 49.52
N GLY A 302 6.18 -9.37 50.20
CA GLY A 302 5.71 -9.41 51.60
C GLY A 302 6.79 -9.58 52.68
N GLY A 303 7.89 -8.82 52.60
CA GLY A 303 8.97 -8.78 53.61
C GLY A 303 9.36 -7.35 54.01
N SER A 304 10.62 -7.14 54.42
CA SER A 304 11.18 -5.85 54.89
C SER A 304 11.14 -4.71 53.84
N TYR A 305 10.74 -5.02 52.60
CA TYR A 305 10.73 -4.14 51.44
C TYR A 305 9.29 -3.93 50.92
N TYR A 306 8.74 -2.72 51.05
CA TYR A 306 7.33 -2.39 50.75
C TYR A 306 7.07 -2.08 49.26
N GLY A 307 7.45 -2.98 48.35
CA GLY A 307 7.19 -2.85 46.90
C GLY A 307 6.37 -4.02 46.34
N ASN A 308 5.43 -3.74 45.44
CA ASN A 308 4.52 -4.73 44.85
C ASN A 308 5.22 -5.80 43.97
N GLU A 309 6.46 -5.57 43.54
CA GLU A 309 7.20 -6.44 42.60
C GLU A 309 8.11 -7.48 43.29
N GLY A 310 8.29 -7.38 44.62
CA GLY A 310 9.14 -8.30 45.39
C GLY A 310 10.63 -8.25 45.03
N LYS A 311 11.43 -9.17 45.61
CA LYS A 311 12.86 -9.36 45.29
C LYS A 311 13.06 -10.74 44.65
N SER A 312 13.99 -10.86 43.71
CA SER A 312 14.36 -12.16 43.13
C SER A 312 14.88 -13.10 44.21
N LEU A 313 14.42 -14.36 44.18
CA LEU A 313 14.86 -15.41 45.10
C LEU A 313 16.37 -15.57 45.03
N GLU A 314 16.98 -15.47 43.85
CA GLU A 314 18.44 -15.60 43.71
C GLU A 314 19.20 -14.46 44.40
N ASP A 315 18.67 -13.24 44.35
CA ASP A 315 19.26 -12.09 45.04
C ASP A 315 19.00 -12.12 46.54
N MET A 316 17.92 -12.77 46.99
CA MET A 316 17.66 -13.03 48.41
C MET A 316 18.60 -14.11 48.95
N LEU A 317 18.95 -15.13 48.15
CA LEU A 317 19.88 -16.19 48.56
C LEU A 317 21.34 -15.73 48.61
N LYS A 318 21.69 -14.65 47.90
CA LYS A 318 23.01 -13.98 47.99
C LYS A 318 23.14 -13.08 49.22
N ASP A 319 22.06 -12.86 49.98
CA ASP A 319 22.11 -12.03 51.17
C ASP A 319 22.92 -12.72 52.29
N GLU A 320 23.93 -12.03 52.80
CA GLU A 320 24.80 -12.51 53.88
C GLU A 320 24.40 -11.93 55.25
N SER A 321 23.30 -11.17 55.32
CA SER A 321 22.77 -10.65 56.58
C SER A 321 22.31 -11.77 57.51
N LYS A 322 22.71 -11.68 58.79
CA LYS A 322 22.15 -12.49 59.89
C LYS A 322 20.97 -11.81 60.60
N TYR A 323 20.68 -10.56 60.25
CA TYR A 323 19.68 -9.73 60.91
C TYR A 323 18.33 -9.84 60.19
N VAL A 324 17.28 -10.12 60.98
CA VAL A 324 15.89 -10.17 60.53
C VAL A 324 15.00 -9.42 61.51
N THR A 325 13.93 -8.83 61.00
CA THR A 325 12.95 -8.08 61.79
C THR A 325 11.63 -8.85 61.83
N LYS A 326 10.67 -8.37 62.63
CA LYS A 326 9.30 -8.93 62.64
C LYS A 326 8.58 -8.81 61.29
N TYR A 327 9.02 -7.90 60.42
CA TYR A 327 8.51 -7.70 59.06
C TYR A 327 9.25 -8.54 58.02
N SER A 328 10.31 -9.26 58.40
CA SER A 328 11.04 -10.09 57.47
C SER A 328 10.21 -11.30 57.05
N ASN A 329 10.27 -11.65 55.77
CA ASN A 329 9.54 -12.80 55.25
C ASN A 329 10.26 -14.13 55.58
N SER A 330 9.58 -15.24 55.32
CA SER A 330 10.07 -16.59 55.64
C SER A 330 11.40 -16.94 54.95
N ILE A 331 11.67 -16.38 53.76
CA ILE A 331 12.93 -16.60 53.03
C ILE A 331 14.07 -15.80 53.67
N GLU A 332 13.84 -14.53 54.03
CA GLU A 332 14.82 -13.70 54.74
C GLU A 332 15.20 -14.35 56.09
N LYS A 333 14.21 -14.87 56.83
CA LYS A 333 14.41 -15.61 58.09
C LYS A 333 15.24 -16.89 57.88
N LEU A 334 14.90 -17.68 56.87
CA LEU A 334 15.62 -18.90 56.54
C LEU A 334 17.07 -18.61 56.12
N THR A 335 17.30 -17.60 55.26
CA THR A 335 18.65 -17.22 54.82
C THR A 335 19.49 -16.74 55.99
N ALA A 336 18.95 -15.90 56.88
CA ALA A 336 19.67 -15.44 58.06
C ALA A 336 20.03 -16.60 59.02
N ASP A 337 19.12 -17.55 59.25
CA ASP A 337 19.39 -18.73 60.06
C ASP A 337 20.45 -19.64 59.41
N LYS A 338 20.43 -19.78 58.07
CA LYS A 338 21.52 -20.46 57.33
C LYS A 338 22.87 -19.76 57.52
N GLN A 339 22.90 -18.42 57.57
CA GLN A 339 24.14 -17.68 57.85
C GLN A 339 24.60 -17.83 59.31
N LYS A 340 23.66 -17.87 60.27
CA LYS A 340 23.96 -18.14 61.68
C LYS A 340 24.54 -19.54 61.87
N LEU A 341 23.95 -20.54 61.22
CA LEU A 341 24.45 -21.92 61.18
C LEU A 341 25.89 -21.97 60.64
N LYS A 342 26.15 -21.30 59.50
CA LYS A 342 27.52 -21.20 58.94
C LYS A 342 28.52 -20.54 59.90
N SER A 343 28.07 -19.61 60.73
CA SER A 343 28.93 -18.92 61.70
C SER A 343 29.02 -19.56 63.08
N GLY A 344 28.30 -20.66 63.33
CA GLY A 344 28.24 -21.33 64.63
C GLY A 344 27.40 -20.60 65.69
N GLU A 345 26.52 -19.67 65.31
CA GLU A 345 25.58 -18.99 66.21
C GLU A 345 24.26 -19.78 66.38
N MET A 346 24.08 -20.86 65.61
CA MET A 346 22.95 -21.77 65.63
C MET A 346 23.46 -23.20 65.38
N GLU A 347 22.95 -24.18 66.12
CA GLU A 347 23.33 -25.58 65.96
C GLU A 347 22.54 -26.25 64.81
N GLU A 348 23.11 -27.30 64.20
CA GLU A 348 22.47 -28.01 63.09
C GLU A 348 21.14 -28.69 63.51
N ASP A 349 21.09 -29.25 64.72
CA ASP A 349 19.87 -29.84 65.27
C ASP A 349 18.76 -28.80 65.48
N GLU A 350 19.14 -27.58 65.89
CA GLU A 350 18.21 -26.45 66.06
C GLU A 350 17.65 -26.00 64.69
N PHE A 351 18.51 -25.87 63.69
CA PHE A 351 18.11 -25.55 62.33
C PHE A 351 17.16 -26.60 61.75
N ASN A 352 17.52 -27.88 61.89
CA ASN A 352 16.73 -29.00 61.40
C ASN A 352 15.37 -29.10 62.10
N ALA A 353 15.31 -28.91 63.42
CA ALA A 353 14.05 -28.88 64.17
C ALA A 353 13.12 -27.74 63.71
N LYS A 354 13.70 -26.59 63.32
CA LYS A 354 12.93 -25.41 62.90
C LYS A 354 12.43 -25.51 61.45
N TRP A 355 13.32 -25.87 60.52
CA TRP A 355 13.12 -25.71 59.08
C TRP A 355 12.92 -27.02 58.31
N VAL A 356 13.36 -28.17 58.83
CA VAL A 356 13.37 -29.43 58.07
C VAL A 356 12.38 -30.45 58.62
N ILE A 357 12.47 -30.80 59.91
CA ILE A 357 11.66 -31.85 60.56
C ILE A 357 10.15 -31.59 60.41
N PRO A 358 9.62 -30.37 60.64
CA PRO A 358 8.17 -30.12 60.59
C PRO A 358 7.55 -30.29 59.20
N PHE A 359 8.37 -30.14 58.14
CA PHE A 359 7.95 -30.13 56.74
C PHE A 359 8.25 -31.45 56.01
N LYS A 360 8.73 -32.47 56.71
CA LYS A 360 8.84 -33.83 56.12
C LYS A 360 7.46 -34.32 55.70
N LYS A 361 7.41 -35.14 54.65
CA LYS A 361 6.18 -35.79 54.18
C LYS A 361 5.52 -36.59 55.31
N GLY A 362 4.22 -36.37 55.53
CA GLY A 362 3.43 -36.89 56.67
C GLY A 362 3.72 -36.21 58.01
N GLY A 363 4.49 -35.11 57.99
CA GLY A 363 4.94 -34.35 59.14
C GLY A 363 3.84 -33.50 59.78
N GLU A 364 4.23 -32.69 60.76
CA GLU A 364 3.31 -31.88 61.54
C GLU A 364 2.65 -30.77 60.71
N PHE A 365 3.39 -30.16 59.78
CA PHE A 365 2.87 -29.11 58.92
C PHE A 365 1.77 -29.61 57.98
N GLU A 366 2.01 -30.72 57.27
CA GLU A 366 1.06 -31.27 56.28
C GLU A 366 -0.28 -31.62 56.94
N LYS A 367 -0.24 -32.26 58.12
CA LYS A 367 -1.44 -32.57 58.91
C LYS A 367 -2.19 -31.33 59.38
N ALA A 368 -1.45 -30.30 59.82
CA ALA A 368 -2.05 -29.04 60.24
C ALA A 368 -2.69 -28.30 59.05
N LEU A 369 -2.03 -28.31 57.89
CA LEU A 369 -2.52 -27.69 56.66
C LEU A 369 -3.77 -28.41 56.14
N GLU A 370 -3.79 -29.74 56.09
CA GLU A 370 -4.95 -30.54 55.68
C GLU A 370 -6.18 -30.23 56.56
N LYS A 371 -5.98 -30.19 57.88
CA LYS A 371 -7.06 -29.88 58.83
C LYS A 371 -7.55 -28.45 58.68
N TYR A 372 -6.63 -27.49 58.58
CA TYR A 372 -6.94 -26.08 58.33
C TYR A 372 -7.76 -25.92 57.05
N LEU A 373 -7.28 -26.45 55.92
CA LEU A 373 -7.94 -26.34 54.62
C LEU A 373 -9.34 -26.97 54.63
N ALA A 374 -9.52 -28.12 55.28
CA ALA A 374 -10.83 -28.77 55.38
C ALA A 374 -11.88 -27.89 56.10
N GLU A 375 -11.46 -27.12 57.10
CA GLU A 375 -12.34 -26.24 57.88
C GLU A 375 -12.61 -24.90 57.18
N VAL A 376 -11.60 -24.29 56.53
CA VAL A 376 -11.74 -22.96 55.90
C VAL A 376 -12.29 -22.99 54.48
N THR A 377 -12.07 -24.06 53.70
CA THR A 377 -12.54 -24.16 52.30
C THR A 377 -14.03 -23.84 52.14
N PRO A 378 -14.97 -24.45 52.90
CA PRO A 378 -16.39 -24.12 52.78
C PRO A 378 -16.71 -22.67 53.20
N LEU A 379 -15.95 -22.09 54.13
CA LEU A 379 -16.11 -20.70 54.55
C LEU A 379 -15.66 -19.73 53.45
N TYR A 380 -14.54 -20.02 52.77
CA TYR A 380 -14.09 -19.24 51.62
C TYR A 380 -15.09 -19.29 50.45
N GLU A 381 -15.73 -20.44 50.20
CA GLU A 381 -16.79 -20.55 49.18
C GLU A 381 -18.00 -19.67 49.53
N ASN A 382 -18.43 -19.68 50.79
CA ASN A 382 -19.50 -18.81 51.28
C ASN A 382 -19.12 -17.33 51.20
N MET A 383 -17.90 -16.98 51.61
CA MET A 383 -17.37 -15.61 51.58
C MET A 383 -17.35 -15.06 50.15
N LYS A 384 -16.92 -15.84 49.15
CA LYS A 384 -17.00 -15.47 47.71
C LYS A 384 -18.41 -15.21 47.23
N LYS A 385 -19.41 -15.95 47.73
CA LYS A 385 -20.82 -15.74 47.40
C LYS A 385 -21.35 -14.41 47.97
N TYR A 386 -20.90 -14.02 49.16
CA TYR A 386 -21.34 -12.80 49.84
C TYR A 386 -20.56 -11.54 49.46
N GLU A 387 -19.34 -11.66 48.93
CA GLU A 387 -18.42 -10.56 48.59
C GLU A 387 -19.08 -9.43 47.79
N LYS A 388 -19.98 -9.76 46.85
CA LYS A 388 -20.67 -8.79 45.99
C LYS A 388 -22.11 -8.48 46.38
N THR A 389 -22.64 -9.15 47.41
CA THR A 389 -24.10 -9.18 47.69
C THR A 389 -24.47 -8.81 49.12
N ASP A 390 -23.63 -9.11 50.13
CA ASP A 390 -23.93 -8.88 51.55
C ASP A 390 -22.65 -8.76 52.38
N PHE A 391 -22.22 -7.52 52.66
CA PHE A 391 -20.97 -7.24 53.37
C PHE A 391 -20.93 -7.78 54.81
N ASN A 392 -22.07 -7.81 55.51
CA ASN A 392 -22.12 -8.29 56.90
C ASN A 392 -21.91 -9.80 56.97
N LYS A 393 -22.48 -10.57 56.03
CA LYS A 393 -22.23 -12.01 55.93
C LYS A 393 -20.81 -12.32 55.49
N TYR A 394 -20.27 -11.54 54.57
CA TYR A 394 -18.86 -11.62 54.19
C TYR A 394 -17.95 -11.45 55.42
N LEU A 395 -18.19 -10.41 56.23
CA LEU A 395 -17.40 -10.13 57.42
C LEU A 395 -17.52 -11.25 58.47
N ALA A 396 -18.73 -11.81 58.67
CA ALA A 396 -18.94 -12.91 59.60
C ALA A 396 -18.21 -14.21 59.19
N GLU A 397 -18.12 -14.52 57.90
CA GLU A 397 -17.30 -15.65 57.44
C GLU A 397 -15.80 -15.35 57.56
N TYR A 398 -15.38 -14.10 57.30
CA TYR A 398 -13.99 -13.67 57.49
C TYR A 398 -13.51 -13.83 58.93
N GLU A 399 -14.32 -13.41 59.92
CA GLU A 399 -13.98 -13.53 61.36
C GLU A 399 -13.83 -15.00 61.79
N LYS A 400 -14.65 -15.92 61.24
CA LYS A 400 -14.50 -17.36 61.49
C LYS A 400 -13.20 -17.90 60.90
N ILE A 401 -12.89 -17.52 59.66
CA ILE A 401 -11.62 -17.90 59.01
C ILE A 401 -10.43 -17.40 59.83
N GLU A 402 -10.47 -16.16 60.31
CA GLU A 402 -9.42 -15.59 61.16
C GLU A 402 -9.23 -16.40 62.45
N SER A 403 -10.34 -16.82 63.07
CA SER A 403 -10.31 -17.65 64.28
C SER A 403 -9.68 -19.02 64.03
N ILE A 404 -10.04 -19.67 62.91
CA ILE A 404 -9.47 -20.95 62.49
C ILE A 404 -7.98 -20.79 62.14
N GLN A 405 -7.59 -19.71 61.46
CA GLN A 405 -6.18 -19.40 61.19
C GLN A 405 -5.36 -19.29 62.47
N LYS A 406 -5.90 -18.64 63.51
CA LYS A 406 -5.26 -18.55 64.83
C LYS A 406 -5.14 -19.92 65.51
N GLU A 407 -6.18 -20.76 65.44
CA GLU A 407 -6.19 -22.11 66.04
C GLU A 407 -5.10 -23.02 65.42
N HIS A 408 -4.99 -23.03 64.09
CA HIS A 408 -4.05 -23.92 63.40
C HIS A 408 -2.65 -23.31 63.18
N GLY A 409 -2.43 -22.05 63.59
CA GLY A 409 -1.11 -21.40 63.54
C GLY A 409 -0.72 -20.81 62.18
N PHE A 410 -1.72 -20.43 61.36
CA PHE A 410 -1.58 -19.82 60.02
C PHE A 410 -1.95 -18.33 59.98
N PHE A 411 -2.22 -17.71 61.14
CA PHE A 411 -2.61 -16.31 61.20
C PHE A 411 -1.44 -15.40 60.81
N THR A 412 -1.73 -14.37 60.01
CA THR A 412 -0.72 -13.42 59.50
C THR A 412 -0.79 -12.04 60.15
N GLY A 413 -1.77 -11.81 61.04
CA GLY A 413 -1.91 -10.55 61.77
C GLY A 413 -1.06 -10.49 63.04
N PHE A 414 -1.14 -9.36 63.73
CA PHE A 414 -0.43 -9.15 65.00
C PHE A 414 -1.37 -9.33 66.18
N ALA A 415 -0.82 -9.80 67.30
CA ALA A 415 -1.51 -9.71 68.57
C ALA A 415 -1.74 -8.24 68.94
N SER A 416 -2.90 -7.96 69.51
CA SER A 416 -3.20 -6.61 69.98
C SER A 416 -2.29 -6.31 71.16
N TRP A 417 -1.86 -5.06 71.31
CA TRP A 417 -1.16 -4.61 72.52
C TRP A 417 -2.02 -4.78 73.80
N ARG A 418 -3.31 -5.06 73.64
CA ARG A 418 -4.29 -5.34 74.70
C ARG A 418 -4.40 -6.81 75.07
N ASP A 419 -3.71 -7.71 74.38
CA ASP A 419 -3.68 -9.12 74.73
C ASP A 419 -2.81 -9.36 75.98
N ASP A 420 -3.24 -10.26 76.87
CA ASP A 420 -2.54 -10.52 78.15
C ASP A 420 -1.11 -11.06 78.00
N ASN A 421 -0.77 -11.64 76.84
CA ASN A 421 0.60 -12.01 76.47
C ASN A 421 0.78 -12.00 74.93
N PRO A 422 1.07 -10.83 74.33
CA PRO A 422 1.01 -10.65 72.88
C PRO A 422 2.09 -11.45 72.15
N GLU A 423 3.29 -11.60 72.72
CA GLU A 423 4.39 -12.35 72.10
C GLU A 423 4.13 -13.86 72.07
N GLU A 424 3.62 -14.43 73.16
CA GLU A 424 3.29 -15.86 73.24
C GLU A 424 2.12 -16.23 72.34
N LYS A 425 1.08 -15.38 72.29
CA LYS A 425 -0.04 -15.52 71.35
C LYS A 425 0.44 -15.42 69.91
N GLU A 426 1.29 -14.44 69.60
CA GLU A 426 1.85 -14.28 68.26
C GLU A 426 2.67 -15.52 67.86
N ALA A 427 3.47 -16.10 68.76
CA ALA A 427 4.24 -17.32 68.50
C ALA A 427 3.35 -18.54 68.18
N ILE A 428 2.21 -18.68 68.86
CA ILE A 428 1.24 -19.77 68.60
C ILE A 428 0.49 -19.51 67.30
N TRP A 429 -0.06 -18.31 67.13
CA TRP A 429 -0.86 -17.93 65.96
C TRP A 429 -0.04 -17.89 64.67
N ARG A 430 1.26 -17.60 64.75
CA ARG A 430 2.19 -17.55 63.61
C ARG A 430 3.12 -18.77 63.54
N LYS A 431 2.76 -19.87 64.22
CA LYS A 431 3.57 -21.10 64.28
C LYS A 431 4.11 -21.49 62.91
N TRP A 432 3.28 -21.47 61.86
CA TRP A 432 3.69 -21.82 60.50
C TRP A 432 4.04 -20.61 59.64
N THR A 433 3.35 -19.48 59.83
CA THR A 433 3.44 -18.26 59.01
C THR A 433 4.87 -17.77 58.76
N ASP A 434 5.75 -17.90 59.75
CA ASP A 434 7.15 -17.46 59.66
C ASP A 434 8.07 -18.40 58.87
N ARG A 435 7.54 -19.55 58.45
CA ARG A 435 8.28 -20.63 57.79
C ARG A 435 7.69 -21.05 56.45
N ILE A 436 6.59 -20.41 56.04
CA ILE A 436 5.85 -20.71 54.81
C ILE A 436 5.66 -19.45 53.97
N LEU A 437 5.34 -19.64 52.69
CA LEU A 437 4.98 -18.61 51.74
C LEU A 437 3.59 -18.91 51.18
N SER A 438 2.68 -17.95 51.23
CA SER A 438 1.41 -18.04 50.52
C SER A 438 1.59 -17.79 49.02
N ASP A 439 0.75 -18.38 48.18
CA ASP A 439 0.74 -18.17 46.71
C ASP A 439 0.72 -16.69 46.33
N LYS A 440 0.00 -15.86 47.11
CA LYS A 440 -0.08 -14.42 46.89
C LYS A 440 1.25 -13.67 47.00
N ASN A 441 2.26 -14.32 47.57
CA ASN A 441 3.60 -13.77 47.73
C ASN A 441 4.58 -14.28 46.67
N LEU A 442 4.12 -15.14 45.75
CA LEU A 442 4.93 -15.71 44.67
C LEU A 442 4.63 -14.96 43.38
N ILE A 443 5.69 -14.44 42.75
CA ILE A 443 5.62 -13.83 41.42
C ILE A 443 6.64 -14.55 40.53
N LEU A 444 6.22 -14.92 39.34
CA LEU A 444 7.09 -15.51 38.33
C LEU A 444 7.88 -14.41 37.62
N GLU A 445 9.19 -14.56 37.51
CA GLU A 445 10.03 -13.70 36.68
C GLU A 445 10.26 -14.41 35.35
N ILE A 446 9.70 -13.85 34.27
CA ILE A 446 9.78 -14.45 32.93
C ILE A 446 10.50 -13.54 31.95
N GLU A 447 11.19 -14.17 31.00
CA GLU A 447 11.73 -13.47 29.84
C GLU A 447 10.58 -12.92 29.00
N SER A 448 10.64 -11.64 28.65
CA SER A 448 9.64 -11.00 27.79
C SER A 448 10.31 -9.99 26.86
N LYS A 449 9.74 -9.79 25.68
CA LYS A 449 10.25 -8.82 24.70
C LYS A 449 9.11 -7.94 24.24
N ASN A 450 9.34 -6.63 24.18
CA ASN A 450 8.40 -5.69 23.57
C ASN A 450 8.92 -5.31 22.18
N ILE A 451 8.32 -5.89 21.15
CA ILE A 451 8.65 -5.63 19.76
C ILE A 451 7.56 -4.74 19.18
N GLU A 452 7.94 -3.63 18.55
CA GLU A 452 6.98 -2.74 17.90
C GLU A 452 7.30 -2.58 16.43
N PHE A 453 6.31 -2.75 15.55
CA PHE A 453 6.45 -2.45 14.13
C PHE A 453 5.80 -1.11 13.80
N ARG A 454 6.51 -0.26 13.07
CA ARG A 454 6.09 1.08 12.67
C ARG A 454 6.27 1.30 11.17
N GLY A 455 5.47 2.21 10.62
CA GLY A 455 5.51 2.56 9.19
C GLY A 455 4.70 1.60 8.32
N LYS A 456 4.78 1.79 7.00
CA LYS A 456 4.10 0.95 6.00
C LYS A 456 5.07 -0.07 5.42
N GLY A 457 4.76 -1.35 5.50
CA GLY A 457 5.58 -2.40 4.89
C GLY A 457 4.97 -3.78 4.99
N ARG A 458 5.77 -4.80 4.66
CA ARG A 458 5.28 -6.17 4.48
C ARG A 458 6.20 -7.20 5.12
N VAL A 459 5.61 -8.23 5.74
CA VAL A 459 6.31 -9.44 6.21
C VAL A 459 5.72 -10.66 5.50
N ASP A 460 6.51 -11.39 4.71
CA ASP A 460 6.01 -12.51 3.90
C ASP A 460 6.15 -13.90 4.56
N GLY A 461 6.97 -14.01 5.60
CA GLY A 461 7.30 -15.25 6.27
C GLY A 461 7.15 -15.18 7.80
N THR A 462 8.08 -15.81 8.51
CA THR A 462 7.98 -16.07 9.94
C THR A 462 8.41 -14.87 10.75
N ILE A 463 7.57 -14.42 11.69
CA ILE A 463 7.97 -13.54 12.78
C ILE A 463 8.10 -14.43 14.02
N ASP A 464 9.33 -14.75 14.37
CA ASP A 464 9.68 -15.57 15.53
C ASP A 464 10.47 -14.72 16.52
N LEU A 465 9.89 -14.48 17.70
CA LEU A 465 10.48 -13.64 18.74
C LEU A 465 11.34 -14.43 19.74
N GLY A 466 11.55 -15.74 19.51
CA GLY A 466 12.25 -16.64 20.42
C GLY A 466 11.44 -16.98 21.67
N GLU A 467 11.99 -17.77 22.59
CA GLU A 467 11.27 -18.17 23.81
C GLU A 467 10.88 -16.96 24.70
N GLY A 468 9.84 -17.13 25.51
CA GLY A 468 9.37 -16.15 26.49
C GLY A 468 7.97 -15.60 26.22
N TYR A 469 7.50 -14.72 27.11
CA TYR A 469 6.22 -14.02 26.98
C TYR A 469 6.39 -12.77 26.13
N ASN A 470 6.52 -12.96 24.81
CA ASN A 470 6.81 -11.87 23.89
C ASN A 470 5.55 -11.15 23.43
N LYS A 471 5.71 -9.86 23.16
CA LYS A 471 4.64 -8.99 22.75
C LYS A 471 5.02 -8.26 21.46
N LEU A 472 4.14 -8.35 20.47
CA LEU A 472 4.25 -7.63 19.21
C LEU A 472 3.21 -6.51 19.18
N ARG A 473 3.66 -5.26 19.04
CA ARG A 473 2.81 -4.08 18.95
C ARG A 473 2.82 -3.53 17.52
N ILE A 474 1.65 -3.30 16.96
CA ILE A 474 1.45 -2.68 15.66
C ILE A 474 0.31 -1.68 15.81
N THR A 475 0.63 -0.45 16.21
CA THR A 475 -0.37 0.57 16.53
C THR A 475 -0.34 1.73 15.55
N GLU A 476 -1.52 2.34 15.33
CA GLU A 476 -1.64 3.61 14.63
C GLU A 476 -0.91 4.69 15.44
N GLN A 477 0.12 5.28 14.86
CA GLN A 477 0.88 6.37 15.47
C GLN A 477 1.07 7.52 14.49
N PHE A 478 1.33 8.72 15.02
CA PHE A 478 1.79 9.90 14.28
C PHE A 478 3.27 9.82 13.86
N THR A 479 3.88 8.64 13.86
CA THR A 479 5.30 8.52 13.54
C THR A 479 5.50 8.42 12.03
N GLY A 480 5.80 9.57 11.43
CA GLY A 480 6.12 9.73 10.01
C GLY A 480 4.96 10.23 9.16
N LYS A 481 5.28 10.66 7.93
CA LYS A 481 4.35 11.26 6.97
C LYS A 481 3.19 10.35 6.54
N TYR A 482 3.26 9.03 6.81
CA TYR A 482 2.37 8.03 6.20
C TYR A 482 1.67 7.07 7.18
N GLY A 483 1.91 7.17 8.49
CA GLY A 483 1.37 6.27 9.51
C GLY A 483 1.87 4.81 9.44
N THR A 484 1.28 3.92 10.24
CA THR A 484 1.66 2.49 10.37
C THR A 484 0.62 1.59 9.71
N ASN A 485 1.05 0.73 8.78
CA ASN A 485 0.24 -0.37 8.23
C ASN A 485 1.17 -1.52 7.82
N ILE A 486 1.16 -2.61 8.59
CA ILE A 486 1.99 -3.79 8.33
C ILE A 486 1.15 -4.86 7.67
N ILE A 487 1.54 -5.29 6.47
CA ILE A 487 0.89 -6.38 5.75
C ILE A 487 1.61 -7.68 6.09
N LEU A 488 0.89 -8.65 6.65
CA LEU A 488 1.35 -10.03 6.76
C LEU A 488 0.95 -10.79 5.49
N GLY A 489 1.94 -11.31 4.76
CA GLY A 489 1.74 -12.09 3.55
C GLY A 489 0.97 -13.40 3.81
N PRO A 490 0.50 -14.08 2.75
CA PRO A 490 -0.34 -15.27 2.91
C PRO A 490 0.33 -16.43 3.66
N TYR A 491 1.66 -16.49 3.59
CA TYR A 491 2.49 -17.52 4.23
C TYR A 491 3.23 -17.00 5.47
N ALA A 492 2.92 -15.77 5.88
CA ALA A 492 3.48 -15.23 7.10
C ALA A 492 2.96 -16.01 8.31
N LYS A 493 3.71 -16.03 9.41
CA LYS A 493 3.25 -16.66 10.65
C LYS A 493 3.90 -16.04 11.86
N LEU A 494 3.13 -15.95 12.93
CA LEU A 494 3.54 -15.41 14.21
C LEU A 494 3.90 -16.57 15.14
N LYS A 495 5.17 -16.65 15.55
CA LYS A 495 5.73 -17.71 16.39
C LYS A 495 6.36 -17.17 17.65
N ASN A 496 6.14 -17.86 18.76
CA ASN A 496 6.62 -17.48 20.09
C ASN A 496 6.21 -16.04 20.46
N ILE A 497 4.95 -15.70 20.19
CA ILE A 497 4.35 -14.40 20.54
C ILE A 497 3.18 -14.70 21.46
N ALA A 498 3.17 -14.14 22.67
CA ALA A 498 2.05 -14.31 23.59
C ALA A 498 0.93 -13.30 23.32
N VAL A 499 1.29 -12.05 22.96
CA VAL A 499 0.33 -10.96 22.78
C VAL A 499 0.62 -10.17 21.51
N VAL A 500 -0.42 -9.92 20.72
CA VAL A 500 -0.41 -9.01 19.57
C VAL A 500 -1.31 -7.83 19.86
N GLU A 501 -0.70 -6.64 19.99
CA GLU A 501 -1.42 -5.38 20.19
C GLU A 501 -1.64 -4.65 18.87
N VAL A 502 -2.91 -4.42 18.52
CA VAL A 502 -3.31 -3.78 17.27
C VAL A 502 -4.33 -2.69 17.56
N GLY A 503 -4.30 -1.57 16.84
CA GLY A 503 -5.29 -0.50 16.99
C GLY A 503 -4.66 0.87 17.25
N ARG A 504 -5.40 1.77 17.89
CA ARG A 504 -5.00 3.17 18.09
C ARG A 504 -4.13 3.35 19.34
N ALA A 505 -3.11 4.20 19.25
CA ALA A 505 -2.43 4.70 20.45
C ALA A 505 -3.37 5.61 21.25
N ILE A 506 -3.47 5.39 22.57
CA ILE A 506 -4.31 6.21 23.47
C ILE A 506 -3.78 7.65 23.49
N GLY A 507 -4.63 8.62 23.13
CA GLY A 507 -4.30 10.06 23.18
C GLY A 507 -4.82 10.92 22.01
N ASP A 508 -5.49 10.33 21.02
CA ASP A 508 -5.77 11.00 19.74
C ASP A 508 -7.24 10.94 19.29
N GLU A 509 -8.19 11.34 20.14
CA GLU A 509 -9.59 11.49 19.71
C GLU A 509 -9.82 12.72 18.82
N LYS A 510 -8.87 13.67 18.81
CA LYS A 510 -9.04 14.99 18.19
C LYS A 510 -8.39 15.14 16.82
N ASN A 511 -7.53 14.22 16.38
CA ASN A 511 -6.93 14.28 15.04
C ASN A 511 -7.22 13.01 14.23
N PRO A 512 -7.33 13.12 12.89
CA PRO A 512 -7.47 11.96 12.02
C PRO A 512 -6.17 11.15 11.97
N SER A 513 -6.29 9.82 12.12
CA SER A 513 -5.17 8.88 12.01
C SER A 513 -4.49 8.97 10.64
N LEU A 514 -3.16 9.14 10.63
CA LEU A 514 -2.34 9.11 9.41
C LEU A 514 -2.14 7.68 8.87
N SER A 515 -2.40 6.67 9.71
CA SER A 515 -2.21 5.24 9.42
C SER A 515 -3.33 4.67 8.53
N GLY A 516 -4.46 5.39 8.45
CA GLY A 516 -5.72 4.88 7.92
C GLY A 516 -6.57 4.29 9.04
N ASN A 517 -7.43 3.33 8.69
CA ASN A 517 -8.34 2.68 9.64
C ASN A 517 -7.72 1.45 10.33
N HIS A 518 -6.55 0.98 9.86
CA HIS A 518 -5.96 -0.30 10.28
C HIS A 518 -4.43 -0.24 10.28
N SER A 519 -3.84 -0.70 11.37
CA SER A 519 -2.39 -0.82 11.56
C SER A 519 -1.84 -2.19 11.15
N LEU A 520 -2.69 -3.21 11.08
CA LEU A 520 -2.36 -4.57 10.65
C LEU A 520 -3.30 -5.00 9.50
N THR A 521 -2.73 -5.55 8.45
CA THR A 521 -3.43 -6.10 7.29
C THR A 521 -2.99 -7.54 7.05
N LEU A 522 -3.94 -8.44 6.77
CA LEU A 522 -3.68 -9.83 6.37
C LEU A 522 -3.88 -10.00 4.88
N ASP A 523 -2.86 -10.51 4.19
CA ASP A 523 -3.00 -10.98 2.82
C ASP A 523 -3.49 -12.42 2.78
N ILE A 524 -4.07 -12.81 1.65
CA ILE A 524 -4.62 -14.16 1.42
C ILE A 524 -4.17 -14.69 0.07
N ASP A 525 -3.85 -15.98 0.02
CA ASP A 525 -3.63 -16.70 -1.21
C ASP A 525 -4.97 -17.29 -1.68
N THR A 526 -5.44 -16.80 -2.82
CA THR A 526 -6.74 -17.15 -3.39
C THR A 526 -6.76 -18.53 -4.04
N ASP A 527 -5.60 -19.14 -4.26
CA ASP A 527 -5.45 -20.41 -4.97
C ASP A 527 -5.45 -21.62 -4.01
N VAL A 528 -5.24 -21.39 -2.71
CA VAL A 528 -5.13 -22.46 -1.71
C VAL A 528 -6.45 -22.66 -0.95
N LYS A 529 -7.12 -23.79 -1.23
CA LYS A 529 -8.42 -24.16 -0.65
C LYS A 529 -8.38 -25.50 0.11
N ASP A 530 -9.25 -25.67 1.09
CA ASP A 530 -9.50 -26.97 1.74
C ASP A 530 -10.42 -27.88 0.89
N ASN A 531 -10.68 -29.09 1.38
CA ASN A 531 -11.56 -30.05 0.73
C ASN A 531 -13.04 -29.62 0.66
N LYS A 532 -13.44 -28.60 1.44
CA LYS A 532 -14.77 -27.99 1.44
C LYS A 532 -14.81 -26.73 0.54
N GLY A 533 -13.69 -26.37 -0.07
CA GLY A 533 -13.56 -25.22 -0.96
C GLY A 533 -13.31 -23.88 -0.24
N HIS A 534 -13.08 -23.89 1.07
CA HIS A 534 -12.77 -22.67 1.82
C HIS A 534 -11.34 -22.21 1.53
N LEU A 535 -11.12 -20.91 1.42
CA LEU A 535 -9.78 -20.32 1.39
C LEU A 535 -9.14 -20.46 2.77
N ILE A 536 -7.90 -20.94 2.82
CA ILE A 536 -7.26 -21.30 4.10
C ILE A 536 -5.88 -20.69 4.31
N GLN A 537 -5.24 -20.13 3.28
CA GLN A 537 -3.86 -19.68 3.38
C GLN A 537 -3.77 -18.17 3.59
N HIS A 538 -3.53 -17.81 4.85
CA HIS A 538 -3.24 -16.46 5.34
C HIS A 538 -2.49 -16.57 6.66
N ALA A 539 -2.02 -15.45 7.21
CA ALA A 539 -1.03 -15.48 8.28
C ALA A 539 -1.45 -16.19 9.58
N PHE A 540 -2.74 -16.24 9.90
CA PHE A 540 -3.21 -16.90 11.13
C PHE A 540 -3.19 -18.42 11.04
N ARG A 541 -3.27 -19.02 9.84
CA ARG A 541 -3.34 -20.47 9.65
C ARG A 541 -2.22 -21.20 10.38
N ASP A 542 -0.99 -20.71 10.21
CA ASP A 542 0.24 -21.34 10.70
C ASP A 542 0.85 -20.58 11.90
N SER A 543 0.16 -19.55 12.40
CA SER A 543 0.54 -18.84 13.62
C SER A 543 0.22 -19.67 14.87
N ASP A 544 0.83 -19.32 16.00
CA ASP A 544 0.46 -19.92 17.28
C ASP A 544 -1.00 -19.59 17.64
N LYS A 545 -1.74 -20.59 18.14
CA LYS A 545 -3.20 -20.49 18.30
C LYS A 545 -3.63 -19.72 19.55
N ASP A 546 -2.75 -19.68 20.55
CA ASP A 546 -2.93 -19.09 21.87
C ASP A 546 -2.51 -17.61 21.95
N ILE A 547 -2.11 -17.00 20.83
CA ILE A 547 -1.80 -15.57 20.77
C ILE A 547 -3.02 -14.75 21.20
N GLU A 548 -2.83 -13.89 22.20
CA GLU A 548 -3.83 -12.93 22.68
C GLU A 548 -3.86 -11.70 21.76
N PHE A 549 -5.02 -11.38 21.16
CA PHE A 549 -5.21 -10.16 20.36
C PHE A 549 -6.00 -9.11 21.16
N THR A 550 -5.43 -7.92 21.28
CA THR A 550 -6.02 -6.81 22.06
C THR A 550 -5.64 -5.45 21.49
N ASN A 551 -6.38 -4.41 21.87
CA ASN A 551 -5.94 -3.03 21.69
C ASN A 551 -4.71 -2.72 22.56
N ALA A 552 -3.86 -1.79 22.12
CA ALA A 552 -2.72 -1.31 22.89
C ALA A 552 -3.15 -0.35 24.01
N TYR A 553 -2.37 -0.32 25.10
CA TYR A 553 -2.50 0.62 26.23
C TYR A 553 -3.78 0.49 27.09
N VAL A 554 -4.44 -0.67 27.07
CA VAL A 554 -5.69 -0.90 27.80
C VAL A 554 -5.44 -0.92 29.32
N LEU A 555 -5.64 0.22 29.99
CA LEU A 555 -5.91 0.29 31.43
C LEU A 555 -7.39 -0.01 31.73
N ASP A 556 -8.29 0.28 30.77
CA ASP A 556 -9.74 0.01 30.83
C ASP A 556 -10.13 -1.16 29.93
N LEU A 557 -10.40 -2.31 30.53
CA LEU A 557 -10.75 -3.57 29.84
C LEU A 557 -12.03 -3.50 28.97
N ASN A 558 -12.80 -2.42 29.05
CA ASN A 558 -13.90 -2.15 28.13
C ASN A 558 -13.42 -1.81 26.71
N GLU A 559 -12.16 -1.40 26.55
CA GLU A 559 -11.60 -0.96 25.27
C GLU A 559 -10.82 -2.05 24.51
N LYS A 560 -10.72 -3.27 25.06
CA LYS A 560 -9.96 -4.39 24.48
C LYS A 560 -10.35 -4.74 23.04
N ASN A 561 -11.61 -4.50 22.65
CA ASN A 561 -12.15 -4.78 21.31
C ASN A 561 -12.14 -3.56 20.39
N LYS A 562 -11.57 -2.42 20.81
CA LYS A 562 -11.49 -1.20 19.98
C LYS A 562 -10.35 -1.27 18.94
N PHE A 563 -10.32 -2.35 18.16
CA PHE A 563 -9.40 -2.53 17.05
C PHE A 563 -10.06 -3.36 15.94
N SER A 564 -9.53 -3.27 14.73
CA SER A 564 -9.83 -4.21 13.65
C SER A 564 -8.59 -4.48 12.83
N ILE A 565 -8.61 -5.63 12.14
CA ILE A 565 -7.57 -6.08 11.24
C ILE A 565 -8.16 -6.03 9.82
N GLU A 566 -7.45 -5.40 8.90
CA GLU A 566 -7.84 -5.38 7.49
C GLU A 566 -7.48 -6.71 6.83
N MET A 567 -8.27 -7.18 5.87
CA MET A 567 -7.96 -8.35 5.06
C MET A 567 -8.00 -8.02 3.57
N ILE A 568 -6.98 -8.42 2.83
CA ILE A 568 -6.86 -8.21 1.37
C ILE A 568 -7.76 -9.20 0.64
N VAL A 569 -9.05 -8.90 0.61
CA VAL A 569 -10.08 -9.68 -0.07
C VAL A 569 -10.36 -9.15 -1.48
N SER A 570 -9.82 -7.99 -1.84
CA SER A 570 -9.91 -7.38 -3.19
C SER A 570 -9.50 -8.28 -4.35
N LYS A 571 -8.69 -9.32 -4.07
CA LYS A 571 -8.22 -10.32 -5.05
C LYS A 571 -9.22 -11.46 -5.30
N ILE A 572 -10.25 -11.60 -4.45
CA ILE A 572 -11.22 -12.69 -4.52
C ILE A 572 -12.24 -12.37 -5.64
N ASP A 573 -12.46 -13.31 -6.56
CA ASP A 573 -13.31 -13.09 -7.73
C ASP A 573 -14.81 -13.29 -7.48
N GLU A 574 -15.16 -14.10 -6.46
CA GLU A 574 -16.52 -14.54 -6.18
C GLU A 574 -16.76 -14.79 -4.69
N ASP A 575 -18.03 -14.88 -4.29
CA ASP A 575 -18.41 -15.19 -2.91
C ASP A 575 -17.67 -16.44 -2.43
N SER A 576 -16.91 -16.27 -1.34
CA SER A 576 -15.99 -17.29 -0.86
C SER A 576 -16.04 -17.36 0.66
N THR A 577 -15.81 -18.54 1.21
CA THR A 577 -15.63 -18.69 2.67
C THR A 577 -14.15 -18.82 2.97
N ILE A 578 -13.69 -18.09 3.99
CA ILE A 578 -12.34 -18.16 4.51
C ILE A 578 -12.40 -18.87 5.86
N ASN A 579 -11.53 -19.86 6.05
CA ASN A 579 -11.28 -20.45 7.35
C ASN A 579 -10.14 -19.69 8.02
N MET A 580 -10.41 -19.05 9.15
CA MET A 580 -9.45 -18.16 9.80
C MET A 580 -8.29 -18.88 10.50
N GLY A 581 -8.27 -20.22 10.53
CA GLY A 581 -7.23 -21.03 11.16
C GLY A 581 -7.17 -20.94 12.69
N ARG A 582 -8.03 -20.11 13.29
CA ARG A 582 -8.21 -19.90 14.72
C ARG A 582 -9.61 -19.36 15.04
N PRO A 583 -10.05 -19.41 16.31
CA PRO A 583 -11.19 -18.64 16.78
C PRO A 583 -10.93 -17.12 16.70
N LEU A 584 -11.90 -16.36 16.21
CA LEU A 584 -11.89 -14.88 16.27
C LEU A 584 -12.36 -14.34 17.63
N GLU A 585 -13.17 -15.11 18.35
CA GLU A 585 -13.40 -14.90 19.78
C GLU A 585 -12.26 -15.57 20.56
N THR A 586 -11.41 -14.76 21.18
CA THR A 586 -10.24 -15.21 21.95
C THR A 586 -10.38 -14.80 23.41
N THR A 587 -9.60 -15.42 24.29
CA THR A 587 -9.45 -14.94 25.67
C THR A 587 -8.23 -14.05 25.78
N VAL A 588 -8.34 -12.97 26.53
CA VAL A 588 -7.22 -12.12 26.96
C VAL A 588 -7.14 -12.13 28.47
N ARG A 589 -5.94 -12.12 29.03
CA ARG A 589 -5.79 -11.99 30.49
C ARG A 589 -6.37 -10.65 30.92
N ASN A 590 -7.19 -10.65 31.96
CA ASN A 590 -7.59 -9.41 32.59
C ASN A 590 -6.48 -9.01 33.60
N PHE A 591 -6.26 -7.72 33.84
CA PHE A 591 -5.17 -7.25 34.70
C PHE A 591 -5.70 -6.39 35.86
N THR A 592 -6.99 -6.48 36.17
CA THR A 592 -7.66 -5.75 37.27
C THR A 592 -7.77 -6.61 38.53
N THR A 593 -7.78 -5.96 39.69
CA THR A 593 -7.66 -6.58 41.02
C THR A 593 -8.91 -7.29 41.54
N SER A 594 -10.04 -7.35 40.81
CA SER A 594 -11.33 -7.83 41.37
C SER A 594 -12.26 -8.61 40.41
N GLY A 595 -11.73 -9.25 39.35
CA GLY A 595 -12.53 -9.81 38.24
C GLY A 595 -12.36 -11.31 37.90
N GLU A 596 -12.89 -11.68 36.71
CA GLU A 596 -12.64 -12.95 36.01
C GLU A 596 -11.20 -13.00 35.48
N GLU A 597 -10.54 -14.17 35.54
CA GLU A 597 -9.13 -14.35 35.12
C GLU A 597 -8.91 -14.06 33.63
N PHE A 598 -9.89 -14.38 32.80
CA PHE A 598 -9.83 -14.15 31.36
C PHE A 598 -11.08 -13.42 30.90
N LEU A 599 -10.90 -12.48 29.98
CA LEU A 599 -12.01 -11.83 29.30
C LEU A 599 -12.11 -12.31 27.86
N LYS A 600 -13.33 -12.38 27.35
CA LYS A 600 -13.57 -12.58 25.92
C LYS A 600 -13.21 -11.31 25.15
N SER A 601 -12.27 -11.43 24.23
CA SER A 601 -11.89 -10.44 23.21
C SER A 601 -12.36 -10.94 21.84
N LYS A 602 -12.66 -10.02 20.94
CA LYS A 602 -13.11 -10.34 19.58
C LYS A 602 -12.26 -9.63 18.54
N ILE A 603 -11.66 -10.41 17.65
CA ILE A 603 -10.92 -9.91 16.49
C ILE A 603 -11.95 -9.49 15.43
N LYS A 604 -12.07 -8.19 15.16
CA LYS A 604 -12.88 -7.67 14.06
C LYS A 604 -12.07 -7.66 12.77
N LEU A 605 -12.68 -8.10 11.67
CA LEU A 605 -12.10 -8.07 10.33
C LEU A 605 -12.83 -7.03 9.46
N ASP A 606 -12.08 -6.23 8.73
CA ASP A 606 -12.61 -5.30 7.73
C ASP A 606 -12.03 -5.62 6.35
N SER A 607 -12.84 -5.39 5.31
CA SER A 607 -12.43 -5.56 3.91
C SER A 607 -11.48 -4.45 3.48
N ASP A 608 -10.42 -4.79 2.74
CA ASP A 608 -9.59 -3.80 2.04
C ASP A 608 -10.27 -3.19 0.82
N SER A 609 -11.48 -3.62 0.46
CA SER A 609 -12.05 -3.38 -0.86
C SER A 609 -13.40 -2.70 -0.79
N ILE A 610 -13.61 -1.70 -1.66
CA ILE A 610 -14.91 -1.02 -1.80
C ILE A 610 -15.99 -1.95 -2.39
N VAL A 611 -15.59 -3.06 -3.04
CA VAL A 611 -16.50 -4.01 -3.72
C VAL A 611 -16.73 -5.31 -2.96
N HIS A 612 -16.03 -5.53 -1.84
CA HIS A 612 -16.21 -6.71 -0.98
C HIS A 612 -16.76 -6.34 0.39
N GLU A 613 -17.42 -7.31 1.03
CA GLU A 613 -17.86 -7.26 2.41
C GLU A 613 -17.42 -8.56 3.11
N ILE A 614 -17.00 -8.47 4.37
CA ILE A 614 -16.68 -9.64 5.20
C ILE A 614 -17.80 -9.81 6.22
N LYS A 615 -18.44 -10.98 6.21
CA LYS A 615 -19.51 -11.38 7.15
C LYS A 615 -19.05 -12.56 7.96
N GLU A 616 -19.06 -12.44 9.28
CA GLU A 616 -18.77 -13.57 10.15
C GLU A 616 -19.90 -14.61 10.05
N LEU A 617 -19.53 -15.88 9.87
CA LEU A 617 -20.47 -16.97 9.98
C LEU A 617 -20.49 -17.38 11.45
N ASN A 618 -21.67 -17.43 12.07
CA ASN A 618 -21.85 -18.00 13.43
C ASN A 618 -21.66 -19.53 13.41
N LYS A 619 -20.58 -20.01 12.79
CA LYS A 619 -20.21 -21.40 12.53
C LYS A 619 -18.69 -21.53 12.62
N SER A 620 -18.24 -22.61 13.24
CA SER A 620 -16.83 -23.00 13.26
C SER A 620 -16.61 -24.28 12.45
N ASP A 621 -15.37 -24.51 12.03
CA ASP A 621 -14.97 -25.81 11.48
C ASP A 621 -14.88 -26.89 12.58
N GLU A 622 -14.51 -28.10 12.17
CA GLU A 622 -14.33 -29.25 13.07
C GLU A 622 -13.22 -29.08 14.13
N ASN A 623 -12.31 -28.14 13.91
CA ASN A 623 -11.20 -27.81 14.80
C ASN A 623 -11.49 -26.57 15.67
N GLY A 624 -12.71 -26.02 15.61
CA GLY A 624 -13.13 -24.82 16.34
C GLY A 624 -12.70 -23.50 15.71
N ASN A 625 -12.13 -23.50 14.50
CA ASN A 625 -11.71 -22.28 13.81
C ASN A 625 -12.92 -21.51 13.27
N SER A 626 -12.91 -20.18 13.37
CA SER A 626 -13.98 -19.33 12.85
C SER A 626 -13.99 -19.33 11.33
N LEU A 627 -15.19 -19.36 10.74
CA LEU A 627 -15.40 -19.19 9.31
C LEU A 627 -15.97 -17.79 9.02
N VAL A 628 -15.47 -17.14 7.99
CA VAL A 628 -16.00 -15.85 7.51
C VAL A 628 -16.36 -15.95 6.03
N GLN A 629 -17.43 -15.27 5.63
CA GLN A 629 -17.86 -15.18 4.25
C GLN A 629 -17.41 -13.84 3.66
N VAL A 630 -16.69 -13.89 2.56
CA VAL A 630 -16.45 -12.77 1.68
C VAL A 630 -17.58 -12.73 0.67
N VAL A 631 -18.27 -11.59 0.59
CA VAL A 631 -19.34 -11.35 -0.37
C VAL A 631 -18.90 -10.27 -1.34
N VAL A 632 -18.94 -10.58 -2.63
CA VAL A 632 -18.76 -9.59 -3.69
C VAL A 632 -20.07 -8.85 -3.86
N LYS A 633 -20.08 -7.53 -3.62
CA LYS A 633 -21.30 -6.72 -3.66
C LYS A 633 -21.98 -6.81 -5.03
N ASP A 634 -23.30 -6.85 -5.08
CA ASP A 634 -24.05 -6.82 -6.36
C ASP A 634 -23.97 -5.46 -7.06
N ARG A 635 -23.76 -4.40 -6.28
CA ARG A 635 -23.71 -3.02 -6.73
C ARG A 635 -22.69 -2.24 -5.91
N VAL A 636 -22.00 -1.30 -6.54
CA VAL A 636 -21.10 -0.37 -5.85
C VAL A 636 -21.81 0.96 -5.67
N GLN A 637 -21.92 1.42 -4.42
CA GLN A 637 -22.51 2.71 -4.12
C GLN A 637 -21.64 3.84 -4.70
N GLY A 638 -22.29 4.81 -5.35
CA GLY A 638 -21.62 5.93 -6.01
C GLY A 638 -21.34 5.71 -7.49
N LEU A 639 -21.39 4.47 -8.00
CA LEU A 639 -21.45 4.21 -9.44
C LEU A 639 -22.86 4.48 -9.99
N ASP A 640 -22.96 5.00 -11.22
CA ASP A 640 -24.23 5.16 -11.95
C ASP A 640 -24.76 3.81 -12.48
N ASN A 641 -25.85 3.82 -13.26
CA ASN A 641 -26.44 2.59 -13.79
C ASN A 641 -25.54 1.90 -14.84
N LEU A 642 -24.98 2.65 -15.79
CA LEU A 642 -24.10 2.11 -16.84
C LEU A 642 -22.80 1.55 -16.24
N GLU A 643 -22.24 2.28 -15.28
CA GLU A 643 -21.04 1.88 -14.55
C GLU A 643 -21.30 0.58 -13.77
N ASN A 644 -22.47 0.45 -13.14
CA ASN A 644 -22.85 -0.78 -12.43
C ASN A 644 -23.17 -1.95 -13.37
N GLU A 645 -23.65 -1.72 -14.60
CA GLU A 645 -23.80 -2.79 -15.60
C GLU A 645 -22.42 -3.39 -15.96
N VAL A 646 -21.42 -2.54 -16.18
CA VAL A 646 -20.04 -2.98 -16.43
C VAL A 646 -19.51 -3.76 -15.23
N TYR A 647 -19.62 -3.20 -14.02
CA TYR A 647 -19.20 -3.86 -12.78
C TYR A 647 -19.87 -5.23 -12.61
N LYS A 648 -21.18 -5.32 -12.84
CA LYS A 648 -21.93 -6.58 -12.77
C LYS A 648 -21.43 -7.58 -13.82
N SER A 649 -21.10 -7.12 -15.03
CA SER A 649 -20.51 -7.99 -16.05
C SER A 649 -19.15 -8.56 -15.63
N ILE A 650 -18.31 -7.77 -14.95
CA ILE A 650 -17.03 -8.23 -14.37
C ILE A 650 -17.28 -9.25 -13.25
N LYS A 651 -18.25 -8.99 -12.36
CA LYS A 651 -18.66 -9.90 -11.29
C LYS A 651 -19.14 -11.24 -11.84
N ASP A 652 -20.09 -11.24 -12.77
CA ASP A 652 -20.67 -12.43 -13.36
C ASP A 652 -19.65 -13.24 -14.18
N ALA A 653 -18.60 -12.59 -14.68
CA ALA A 653 -17.47 -13.26 -15.33
C ALA A 653 -16.50 -13.93 -14.34
N LYS A 654 -16.67 -13.70 -13.03
CA LYS A 654 -15.73 -14.09 -11.94
C LYS A 654 -14.35 -13.50 -12.16
N LYS A 655 -14.28 -12.18 -12.36
CA LYS A 655 -13.03 -11.47 -12.67
C LYS A 655 -12.81 -10.19 -11.85
N ILE A 656 -13.49 -10.05 -10.72
CA ILE A 656 -13.38 -8.88 -9.84
C ILE A 656 -11.95 -8.69 -9.31
N GLY A 657 -11.25 -9.78 -9.01
CA GLY A 657 -9.84 -9.76 -8.64
C GLY A 657 -8.93 -9.19 -9.73
N SER A 658 -9.40 -9.05 -10.98
CA SER A 658 -8.62 -8.41 -12.05
C SER A 658 -8.51 -6.89 -11.90
N ILE A 659 -9.40 -6.28 -11.11
CA ILE A 659 -9.44 -4.84 -10.81
C ILE A 659 -9.08 -4.56 -9.34
N TRP A 660 -8.38 -5.48 -8.66
CA TRP A 660 -8.05 -5.36 -7.23
C TRP A 660 -7.22 -4.10 -6.92
N GLU A 661 -6.25 -3.74 -7.76
CA GLU A 661 -5.42 -2.52 -7.60
C GLU A 661 -6.28 -1.24 -7.66
N THR A 662 -7.39 -1.30 -8.39
CA THR A 662 -8.36 -0.22 -8.51
C THR A 662 -9.34 -0.20 -7.33
N THR A 663 -9.75 -1.36 -6.83
CA THR A 663 -10.84 -1.46 -5.83
C THR A 663 -10.34 -1.54 -4.38
N THR A 664 -9.07 -1.85 -4.15
CA THR A 664 -8.46 -1.82 -2.82
C THR A 664 -8.35 -0.38 -2.31
N SER A 665 -8.56 -0.19 -1.01
CA SER A 665 -8.25 1.02 -0.26
C SER A 665 -6.88 0.94 0.42
N THR A 666 -6.28 -0.26 0.54
CA THR A 666 -4.99 -0.42 1.21
C THR A 666 -3.92 0.41 0.53
N ASN A 667 -3.13 1.15 1.33
CA ASN A 667 -1.97 1.95 0.88
C ASN A 667 -2.22 3.03 -0.19
N LYS A 668 -3.49 3.36 -0.51
CA LYS A 668 -3.81 4.54 -1.33
C LYS A 668 -3.46 5.85 -0.61
N LYS A 669 -3.12 6.90 -1.37
CA LYS A 669 -2.55 8.14 -0.81
C LYS A 669 -3.60 8.85 0.03
N THR A 670 -3.36 8.93 1.34
CA THR A 670 -4.02 9.91 2.20
C THR A 670 -3.35 11.25 1.96
N VAL A 671 -3.82 12.03 0.98
CA VAL A 671 -3.59 13.48 1.04
C VAL A 671 -4.36 13.95 2.28
N PHE A 672 -3.75 14.79 3.12
CA PHE A 672 -4.37 15.38 4.32
C PHE A 672 -5.85 15.72 4.04
N GLY A 673 -6.78 14.89 4.52
CA GLY A 673 -8.24 15.07 4.34
C GLY A 673 -8.96 14.29 3.22
N GLY A 674 -8.31 13.41 2.44
CA GLY A 674 -8.96 12.58 1.40
C GLY A 674 -9.23 11.13 1.85
N VAL A 675 -10.43 10.60 1.58
CA VAL A 675 -10.85 9.23 1.97
C VAL A 675 -10.37 8.22 0.92
N ARG A 676 -9.60 7.19 1.31
CA ARG A 676 -9.04 6.14 0.42
C ARG A 676 -10.08 5.47 -0.49
N GLU A 677 -11.30 5.31 0.01
CA GLU A 677 -12.43 4.74 -0.72
C GLU A 677 -12.93 5.64 -1.86
N GLN A 678 -12.86 6.96 -1.69
CA GLN A 678 -13.24 7.92 -2.75
C GLN A 678 -12.26 7.86 -3.92
N GLU A 679 -10.97 7.72 -3.63
CA GLU A 679 -9.95 7.51 -4.67
C GLU A 679 -10.20 6.20 -5.41
N ALA A 680 -10.41 5.09 -4.69
CA ALA A 680 -10.75 3.80 -5.32
C ALA A 680 -12.04 3.87 -6.17
N LEU A 681 -13.07 4.57 -5.70
CA LEU A 681 -14.32 4.76 -6.44
C LEU A 681 -14.12 5.58 -7.71
N SER A 682 -13.36 6.68 -7.64
CA SER A 682 -13.06 7.53 -8.81
C SER A 682 -12.32 6.75 -9.90
N GLU A 683 -11.32 5.96 -9.50
CA GLU A 683 -10.54 5.12 -10.41
C GLU A 683 -11.40 3.99 -11.02
N LEU A 684 -12.35 3.42 -10.25
CA LEU A 684 -13.30 2.44 -10.76
C LEU A 684 -14.25 3.05 -11.79
N LYS A 685 -14.80 4.24 -11.51
CA LYS A 685 -15.64 5.00 -12.46
C LYS A 685 -14.91 5.22 -13.78
N MET A 686 -13.64 5.61 -13.71
CA MET A 686 -12.85 5.85 -14.90
C MET A 686 -12.68 4.57 -15.75
N LEU A 687 -12.46 3.41 -15.14
CA LEU A 687 -12.42 2.14 -15.87
C LEU A 687 -13.77 1.78 -16.48
N THR A 688 -14.87 1.89 -15.72
CA THR A 688 -16.21 1.54 -16.22
C THR A 688 -16.69 2.49 -17.31
N ASP A 689 -16.36 3.78 -17.22
CA ASP A 689 -16.62 4.78 -18.26
C ASP A 689 -15.85 4.51 -19.56
N GLN A 690 -14.59 4.08 -19.46
CA GLN A 690 -13.80 3.70 -20.63
C GLN A 690 -14.36 2.46 -21.33
N MET A 691 -14.97 1.53 -20.60
CA MET A 691 -15.62 0.35 -21.17
C MET A 691 -16.99 0.66 -21.79
N SER A 692 -17.77 1.57 -21.21
CA SER A 692 -19.16 1.84 -21.61
C SER A 692 -19.32 3.12 -22.44
N LYS A 693 -18.90 4.29 -21.93
CA LYS A 693 -19.17 5.61 -22.52
C LYS A 693 -18.12 6.05 -23.56
N ARG A 694 -16.84 5.71 -23.31
CA ARG A 694 -15.69 6.13 -24.13
C ARG A 694 -15.11 5.01 -24.99
N ASN A 695 -15.80 3.88 -25.09
CA ASN A 695 -15.29 2.72 -25.78
C ASN A 695 -15.00 2.99 -27.26
N ILE A 696 -13.80 2.63 -27.71
CA ILE A 696 -13.29 2.89 -29.07
C ILE A 696 -14.15 2.27 -30.18
N TYR A 697 -14.86 1.16 -29.93
CA TYR A 697 -15.67 0.49 -30.95
C TYR A 697 -16.85 1.34 -31.44
N LYS A 698 -17.27 2.37 -30.67
CA LYS A 698 -18.36 3.28 -31.06
C LYS A 698 -18.07 4.11 -32.33
N TYR A 699 -16.82 4.11 -32.81
CA TYR A 699 -16.42 4.81 -34.04
C TYR A 699 -16.37 3.89 -35.28
N LEU A 700 -16.51 2.56 -35.14
CA LEU A 700 -16.36 1.62 -36.27
C LEU A 700 -17.38 1.86 -37.38
N ASN A 701 -18.65 2.02 -37.02
CA ASN A 701 -19.74 2.32 -37.96
C ASN A 701 -19.46 3.61 -38.74
N LYS A 702 -18.96 4.65 -38.05
CA LYS A 702 -18.63 5.95 -38.63
C LYS A 702 -17.47 5.86 -39.61
N ILE A 703 -16.39 5.19 -39.24
CA ILE A 703 -15.24 4.97 -40.14
C ILE A 703 -15.71 4.22 -41.39
N SER A 704 -16.42 3.10 -41.21
CA SER A 704 -16.94 2.30 -42.32
C SER A 704 -17.91 3.10 -43.21
N LYS A 705 -18.78 3.94 -42.63
CA LYS A 705 -19.69 4.83 -43.37
C LYS A 705 -18.91 5.89 -44.17
N ASN A 706 -17.89 6.51 -43.58
CA ASN A 706 -17.08 7.53 -44.25
C ASN A 706 -16.29 6.94 -45.44
N GLU A 707 -15.73 5.74 -45.27
CA GLU A 707 -15.11 4.97 -46.37
C GLU A 707 -16.13 4.73 -47.49
N LEU A 708 -17.33 4.24 -47.16
CA LEU A 708 -18.41 3.95 -48.12
C LEU A 708 -18.87 5.21 -48.87
N ASN A 709 -19.07 6.31 -48.14
CA ASN A 709 -19.55 7.57 -48.69
C ASN A 709 -18.56 8.21 -49.66
N THR A 710 -17.27 7.92 -49.54
CA THR A 710 -16.26 8.37 -50.51
C THR A 710 -16.56 7.84 -51.91
N PHE A 711 -17.07 6.60 -52.02
CA PHE A 711 -17.42 6.00 -53.31
C PHE A 711 -18.79 6.47 -53.84
N THR A 712 -19.74 6.78 -52.96
CA THR A 712 -21.08 7.29 -53.31
C THR A 712 -21.01 8.59 -54.12
N SER A 713 -20.04 9.47 -53.85
CA SER A 713 -19.92 10.77 -54.50
C SER A 713 -19.22 10.73 -55.87
N LEU A 714 -18.42 9.69 -56.17
CA LEU A 714 -17.58 9.64 -57.37
C LEU A 714 -18.36 9.82 -58.69
N PRO A 715 -19.53 9.16 -58.91
CA PRO A 715 -20.29 9.34 -60.15
C PRO A 715 -20.74 10.78 -60.42
N PHE A 716 -20.88 11.60 -59.37
CA PHE A 716 -21.35 12.99 -59.48
C PHE A 716 -20.22 13.98 -59.81
N GLY A 717 -18.97 13.50 -59.83
CA GLY A 717 -17.77 14.24 -60.23
C GLY A 717 -17.30 13.94 -61.65
N VAL A 718 -17.86 12.93 -62.32
CA VAL A 718 -17.53 12.58 -63.71
C VAL A 718 -17.96 13.69 -64.66
N GLN A 719 -17.01 14.21 -65.45
CA GLN A 719 -17.30 15.25 -66.43
C GLN A 719 -17.99 14.67 -67.67
N ASN A 720 -19.04 15.35 -68.13
CA ASN A 720 -19.65 15.04 -69.43
C ASN A 720 -18.72 15.57 -70.53
N SER A 721 -17.82 14.74 -71.06
CA SER A 721 -17.05 15.09 -72.25
C SER A 721 -17.89 14.95 -73.52
N PHE A 722 -17.52 15.71 -74.54
CA PHE A 722 -18.09 15.63 -75.87
C PHE A 722 -17.42 14.49 -76.68
N GLU A 723 -18.22 13.82 -77.50
CA GLU A 723 -17.87 12.95 -78.66
C GLU A 723 -17.50 11.46 -78.47
N LYS A 724 -17.23 10.94 -77.28
CA LYS A 724 -16.73 9.54 -77.12
C LYS A 724 -17.60 8.64 -76.23
N ASP A 725 -17.54 7.33 -76.48
CA ASP A 725 -18.47 6.33 -75.94
C ASP A 725 -18.04 5.71 -74.60
N SER A 726 -16.75 5.77 -74.24
CA SER A 726 -16.25 5.18 -73.00
C SER A 726 -15.32 6.11 -72.21
N TYR A 727 -15.41 6.03 -70.89
CA TYR A 727 -14.60 6.78 -69.94
C TYR A 727 -14.04 5.85 -68.87
N VAL A 728 -12.74 5.93 -68.62
CA VAL A 728 -12.09 5.32 -67.45
C VAL A 728 -11.48 6.45 -66.62
N ASP A 729 -11.71 6.40 -65.31
CA ASP A 729 -11.10 7.30 -64.33
C ASP A 729 -10.47 6.50 -63.20
N GLY A 730 -9.40 7.02 -62.63
CA GLY A 730 -8.80 6.47 -61.43
C GLY A 730 -8.26 7.60 -60.57
N GLY A 731 -8.36 7.44 -59.26
CA GLY A 731 -7.94 8.50 -58.36
C GLY A 731 -7.54 8.02 -56.98
N TYR A 732 -6.90 8.94 -56.27
CA TYR A 732 -6.53 8.80 -54.87
C TYR A 732 -7.11 9.96 -54.08
N ILE A 733 -7.82 9.67 -53.00
CA ILE A 733 -8.45 10.63 -52.11
C ILE A 733 -7.89 10.42 -50.71
N SER A 734 -7.32 11.47 -50.12
CA SER A 734 -6.88 11.50 -48.74
C SER A 734 -7.80 12.41 -47.93
N ASN A 735 -8.39 11.85 -46.90
CA ASN A 735 -9.29 12.51 -45.97
C ASN A 735 -8.63 12.57 -44.59
N ARG A 736 -8.69 13.73 -43.92
CA ARG A 736 -8.30 13.91 -42.52
C ARG A 736 -9.50 14.38 -41.72
N ASP A 737 -9.86 13.59 -40.71
CA ASP A 737 -11.00 13.83 -39.83
C ASP A 737 -10.52 14.14 -38.41
N VAL A 738 -11.04 15.23 -37.82
CA VAL A 738 -10.70 15.66 -36.47
C VAL A 738 -11.96 16.04 -35.71
N GLU A 739 -12.15 15.38 -34.57
CA GLU A 739 -13.18 15.66 -33.57
C GLU A 739 -12.53 15.95 -32.21
N ASP A 740 -13.33 16.19 -31.18
CA ASP A 740 -12.83 16.58 -29.87
C ASP A 740 -11.96 15.50 -29.19
N ASP A 741 -12.35 14.23 -29.28
CA ASP A 741 -11.67 13.10 -28.61
C ASP A 741 -11.10 12.05 -29.58
N PHE A 742 -11.29 12.24 -30.88
CA PHE A 742 -10.92 11.27 -31.91
C PHE A 742 -10.39 11.96 -33.17
N LYS A 743 -9.37 11.37 -33.80
CA LYS A 743 -8.82 11.86 -35.06
C LYS A 743 -8.29 10.72 -35.91
N GLY A 744 -8.28 10.92 -37.21
CA GLY A 744 -7.63 9.98 -38.11
C GLY A 744 -7.71 10.38 -39.56
N ASN A 745 -7.18 9.51 -40.41
CA ASN A 745 -7.18 9.71 -41.84
C ASN A 745 -7.78 8.49 -42.56
N ILE A 746 -8.41 8.73 -43.70
CA ILE A 746 -8.86 7.71 -44.64
C ILE A 746 -8.18 7.99 -45.98
N ASN A 747 -7.54 6.98 -46.55
CA ASN A 747 -6.90 7.05 -47.85
C ASN A 747 -7.57 6.07 -48.79
N THR A 748 -8.20 6.57 -49.84
CA THR A 748 -9.03 5.81 -50.77
C THR A 748 -8.39 5.81 -52.15
N GLY A 749 -8.21 4.63 -52.73
CA GLY A 749 -7.89 4.45 -54.14
C GLY A 749 -9.10 3.90 -54.87
N TYR A 750 -9.41 4.42 -56.06
CA TYR A 750 -10.55 3.96 -56.84
C TYR A 750 -10.25 3.93 -58.34
N ALA A 751 -11.02 3.10 -59.04
CA ALA A 751 -11.16 3.08 -60.48
C ALA A 751 -12.66 3.08 -60.83
N LEU A 752 -13.02 3.85 -61.84
CA LEU A 752 -14.37 4.00 -62.35
C LEU A 752 -14.35 3.80 -63.86
N TYR A 753 -15.32 3.05 -64.37
CA TYR A 753 -15.55 2.89 -65.81
C TYR A 753 -16.99 3.28 -66.12
N GLU A 754 -17.20 4.12 -67.13
CA GLU A 754 -18.52 4.52 -67.63
C GLU A 754 -18.59 4.25 -69.14
N LYS A 755 -19.69 3.64 -69.59
CA LYS A 755 -19.96 3.35 -70.99
C LYS A 755 -21.30 3.95 -71.40
N LYS A 756 -21.29 4.67 -72.51
CA LYS A 756 -22.49 5.15 -73.18
C LYS A 756 -23.24 3.97 -73.82
N MET A 757 -24.52 3.85 -73.49
CA MET A 757 -25.40 2.83 -74.07
C MET A 757 -26.28 3.43 -75.17
N ASN A 758 -26.77 4.65 -74.95
CA ASN A 758 -27.43 5.49 -75.94
C ASN A 758 -27.26 6.97 -75.55
N ASP A 759 -27.85 7.89 -76.31
CA ASP A 759 -27.70 9.34 -76.09
C ASP A 759 -28.24 9.82 -74.74
N SER A 760 -29.19 9.10 -74.14
CA SER A 760 -29.83 9.45 -72.88
C SER A 760 -29.37 8.60 -71.70
N PHE A 761 -28.63 7.52 -71.91
CA PHE A 761 -28.27 6.57 -70.85
C PHE A 761 -26.82 6.07 -70.92
N LYS A 762 -26.15 6.13 -69.78
CA LYS A 762 -24.82 5.57 -69.55
C LYS A 762 -24.85 4.65 -68.33
N ILE A 763 -24.03 3.61 -68.34
CA ILE A 763 -23.84 2.72 -67.20
C ILE A 763 -22.38 2.72 -66.78
N GLY A 764 -22.12 2.65 -65.48
CA GLY A 764 -20.76 2.58 -64.97
C GLY A 764 -20.59 1.62 -63.80
N GLY A 765 -19.34 1.25 -63.58
CA GLY A 765 -18.88 0.43 -62.46
C GLY A 765 -17.78 1.14 -61.70
N ILE A 766 -17.72 0.90 -60.40
CA ILE A 766 -16.73 1.46 -59.47
C ILE A 766 -16.11 0.30 -58.70
N PHE A 767 -14.79 0.28 -58.65
CA PHE A 767 -14.02 -0.63 -57.81
C PHE A 767 -12.96 0.16 -57.08
N GLY A 768 -12.74 -0.12 -55.81
CA GLY A 768 -11.70 0.56 -55.06
C GLY A 768 -11.56 0.03 -53.65
N GLY A 769 -10.66 0.64 -52.90
CA GLY A 769 -10.45 0.31 -51.50
C GLY A 769 -9.96 1.50 -50.71
N ALA A 770 -10.19 1.45 -49.41
CA ALA A 770 -9.75 2.48 -48.48
C ALA A 770 -8.87 1.86 -47.39
N THR A 771 -7.93 2.66 -46.89
CA THR A 771 -7.19 2.36 -45.66
C THR A 771 -7.46 3.47 -44.66
N SER A 772 -7.70 3.12 -43.41
CA SER A 772 -8.00 4.07 -42.35
C SER A 772 -7.06 3.91 -41.17
N ASN A 773 -6.70 5.02 -40.55
CA ASN A 773 -5.87 5.03 -39.34
C ASN A 773 -6.36 6.13 -38.41
N HIS A 774 -6.99 5.71 -37.31
CA HIS A 774 -7.60 6.58 -36.33
C HIS A 774 -7.11 6.26 -34.92
N GLN A 775 -7.12 7.29 -34.05
CA GLN A 775 -6.72 7.18 -32.66
C GLN A 775 -7.44 8.20 -31.79
N GLU A 776 -7.56 7.88 -30.51
CA GLU A 776 -8.04 8.80 -29.49
C GLU A 776 -7.06 9.98 -29.30
N ILE A 777 -7.61 11.14 -28.97
CA ILE A 777 -6.84 12.32 -28.63
C ILE A 777 -6.56 12.30 -27.12
N LYS A 778 -5.27 12.20 -26.80
CA LYS A 778 -4.78 12.25 -25.43
C LYS A 778 -5.03 13.64 -24.81
N LYS A 779 -5.73 13.68 -23.68
CA LYS A 779 -6.05 14.90 -22.91
C LYS A 779 -5.93 14.61 -21.42
N ASP A 780 -4.74 14.21 -20.97
CA ASP A 780 -4.50 13.95 -19.55
C ASP A 780 -4.64 15.24 -18.74
N SER A 781 -5.22 15.14 -17.55
CA SER A 781 -5.23 16.17 -16.52
C SER A 781 -4.69 15.60 -15.20
N LEU A 782 -4.64 16.41 -14.13
CA LEU A 782 -4.25 15.95 -12.80
C LEU A 782 -5.14 14.79 -12.30
N ASP A 783 -6.44 14.84 -12.64
CA ASP A 783 -7.48 13.94 -12.11
C ASP A 783 -8.05 12.99 -13.16
N THR A 784 -7.59 13.07 -14.42
CA THR A 784 -8.08 12.21 -15.51
C THR A 784 -6.94 11.63 -16.33
N VAL A 785 -6.93 10.31 -16.44
CA VAL A 785 -6.01 9.56 -17.30
C VAL A 785 -6.74 9.20 -18.59
N THR A 786 -6.20 9.62 -19.73
CA THR A 786 -6.79 9.30 -21.03
C THR A 786 -6.06 8.17 -21.73
N THR A 787 -6.82 7.39 -22.49
CA THR A 787 -6.33 6.29 -23.33
C THR A 787 -5.86 6.81 -24.69
N ASN A 788 -5.08 5.99 -25.38
CA ASN A 788 -4.66 6.20 -26.76
C ASN A 788 -5.07 5.01 -27.63
N SER A 789 -6.31 4.57 -27.51
CA SER A 789 -6.86 3.48 -28.31
C SER A 789 -6.81 3.84 -29.80
N SER A 790 -6.67 2.83 -30.66
CA SER A 790 -6.48 3.03 -32.10
C SER A 790 -7.24 2.02 -32.95
N ILE A 791 -7.69 2.47 -34.12
CA ILE A 791 -8.34 1.65 -35.15
C ILE A 791 -7.56 1.81 -36.45
N LYS A 792 -7.13 0.69 -37.04
CA LYS A 792 -6.54 0.66 -38.38
C LYS A 792 -7.39 -0.22 -39.28
N GLY A 793 -7.94 0.34 -40.35
CA GLY A 793 -8.86 -0.35 -41.23
C GLY A 793 -8.33 -0.52 -42.64
N GLN A 794 -8.86 -1.54 -43.31
CA GLN A 794 -8.82 -1.69 -44.74
C GLN A 794 -10.21 -2.09 -45.24
N SER A 795 -10.65 -1.53 -46.34
CA SER A 795 -11.93 -1.87 -46.94
C SER A 795 -11.85 -1.98 -48.46
N LEU A 796 -12.75 -2.79 -49.01
CA LEU A 796 -12.92 -3.04 -50.44
C LEU A 796 -14.35 -2.67 -50.82
N TYR A 797 -14.50 -1.92 -51.92
CA TYR A 797 -15.79 -1.47 -52.45
C TYR A 797 -15.99 -1.96 -53.89
N LEU A 798 -17.22 -2.39 -54.18
CA LEU A 798 -17.69 -2.69 -55.53
C LEU A 798 -19.09 -2.11 -55.71
N GLY A 799 -19.29 -1.31 -56.76
CA GLY A 799 -20.57 -0.68 -57.05
C GLY A 799 -20.84 -0.51 -58.53
N GLY A 800 -22.11 -0.31 -58.87
CA GLY A 800 -22.59 0.00 -60.21
C GLY A 800 -23.57 1.15 -60.18
N TYR A 801 -23.59 1.96 -61.23
CA TYR A 801 -24.49 3.10 -61.35
C TYR A 801 -24.97 3.31 -62.78
N GLY A 802 -26.12 3.96 -62.92
CA GLY A 802 -26.68 4.42 -64.18
C GLY A 802 -26.82 5.94 -64.17
N ARG A 803 -26.52 6.57 -65.30
CA ARG A 803 -26.71 8.01 -65.55
C ARG A 803 -27.74 8.17 -66.67
N TYR A 804 -28.85 8.81 -66.35
CA TYR A 804 -29.91 9.14 -67.28
C TYR A 804 -29.96 10.65 -67.55
N ALA A 805 -29.67 11.06 -68.78
CA ALA A 805 -29.76 12.44 -69.24
C ALA A 805 -31.20 12.72 -69.72
N TYR A 806 -32.04 13.26 -68.84
CA TYR A 806 -33.42 13.64 -69.18
C TYR A 806 -33.44 14.87 -70.11
N THR A 807 -32.49 15.78 -69.94
CA THR A 807 -32.12 16.80 -70.95
C THR A 807 -30.60 16.94 -70.98
N PRO A 808 -29.99 17.59 -72.00
CA PRO A 808 -28.54 17.82 -72.01
C PRO A 808 -27.98 18.49 -70.74
N ASN A 809 -28.83 19.25 -70.05
CA ASN A 809 -28.49 20.00 -68.84
C ASN A 809 -29.01 19.35 -67.54
N PHE A 810 -29.79 18.25 -67.61
CA PHE A 810 -30.39 17.61 -66.44
C PHE A 810 -30.13 16.11 -66.43
N ASN A 811 -29.30 15.67 -65.48
CA ASN A 811 -28.90 14.27 -65.31
C ASN A 811 -29.43 13.71 -64.00
N ILE A 812 -29.98 12.49 -64.05
CA ILE A 812 -30.32 11.68 -62.88
C ILE A 812 -29.27 10.56 -62.79
N ILE A 813 -28.66 10.38 -61.63
CA ILE A 813 -27.66 9.35 -61.38
C ILE A 813 -28.14 8.49 -60.23
N SER A 814 -28.22 7.18 -60.44
CA SER A 814 -28.61 6.23 -59.40
C SER A 814 -27.64 5.06 -59.38
N GLY A 815 -27.28 4.59 -58.19
CA GLY A 815 -26.33 3.50 -58.04
C GLY A 815 -26.49 2.72 -56.75
N ILE A 816 -25.85 1.56 -56.74
CA ILE A 816 -25.81 0.63 -55.62
C ILE A 816 -24.38 0.09 -55.49
N GLY A 817 -23.93 -0.15 -54.27
CA GLY A 817 -22.67 -0.84 -54.05
C GLY A 817 -22.56 -1.47 -52.68
N ALA A 818 -21.56 -2.34 -52.56
CA ALA A 818 -21.27 -3.09 -51.35
C ALA A 818 -19.82 -2.85 -50.93
N GLN A 819 -19.59 -2.86 -49.62
CA GLN A 819 -18.28 -2.71 -49.00
C GLN A 819 -18.03 -3.85 -48.02
N TYR A 820 -16.81 -4.38 -48.00
CA TYR A 820 -16.32 -5.23 -46.91
C TYR A 820 -15.13 -4.55 -46.25
N GLY A 821 -15.15 -4.43 -44.92
CA GLY A 821 -14.09 -3.81 -44.12
C GLY A 821 -13.55 -4.75 -43.05
N GLU A 822 -12.24 -4.70 -42.82
CA GLU A 822 -11.55 -5.36 -41.72
C GLU A 822 -10.70 -4.33 -40.97
N TYR A 823 -10.80 -4.32 -39.63
CA TYR A 823 -10.17 -3.31 -38.80
C TYR A 823 -9.37 -3.96 -37.67
N ASP A 824 -8.07 -3.68 -37.58
CA ASP A 824 -7.26 -3.99 -36.41
C ASP A 824 -7.51 -2.93 -35.33
N VAL A 825 -8.12 -3.32 -34.22
CA VAL A 825 -8.41 -2.43 -33.09
C VAL A 825 -7.51 -2.77 -31.91
N ASN A 826 -6.94 -1.73 -31.30
CA ASN A 826 -6.21 -1.82 -30.04
C ASN A 826 -6.91 -0.92 -29.01
N ARG A 827 -7.75 -1.52 -28.17
CA ARG A 827 -8.46 -0.84 -27.09
C ARG A 827 -7.56 -0.77 -25.87
N LYS A 828 -7.35 0.44 -25.35
CA LYS A 828 -6.64 0.65 -24.08
C LYS A 828 -7.64 0.85 -22.96
N LEU A 829 -7.28 0.40 -21.77
CA LEU A 829 -8.01 0.63 -20.54
C LEU A 829 -7.00 1.04 -19.48
N LYS A 830 -7.14 2.23 -18.91
CA LYS A 830 -6.09 2.80 -18.08
C LYS A 830 -6.62 3.66 -16.94
N ASN A 831 -5.98 3.53 -15.78
CA ASN A 831 -6.15 4.41 -14.63
C ASN A 831 -4.80 4.64 -13.91
N ASN A 832 -4.79 5.23 -12.72
CA ASN A 832 -3.53 5.49 -11.99
C ASN A 832 -2.84 4.22 -11.45
N TYR A 833 -3.57 3.10 -11.45
CA TYR A 833 -3.15 1.84 -10.83
C TYR A 833 -2.97 0.71 -11.86
N GLN A 834 -3.58 0.80 -13.05
CA GLN A 834 -3.65 -0.26 -14.05
C GLN A 834 -3.53 0.29 -15.48
N ASP A 835 -2.87 -0.45 -16.37
CA ASP A 835 -2.74 -0.16 -17.81
C ASP A 835 -2.85 -1.45 -18.62
N LEU A 836 -3.96 -1.63 -19.32
CA LEU A 836 -4.33 -2.85 -20.04
C LEU A 836 -4.60 -2.56 -21.53
N SER A 837 -4.42 -3.56 -22.38
CA SER A 837 -4.45 -3.42 -23.84
C SER A 837 -5.05 -4.63 -24.52
N PHE A 838 -6.15 -4.44 -25.23
CA PHE A 838 -6.90 -5.53 -25.86
C PHE A 838 -6.87 -5.38 -27.37
N LYS A 839 -6.58 -6.47 -28.08
CA LYS A 839 -6.55 -6.50 -29.54
C LYS A 839 -7.75 -7.24 -30.10
N SER A 840 -8.29 -6.76 -31.20
CA SER A 840 -9.35 -7.44 -31.96
C SER A 840 -9.26 -7.12 -33.45
N LYS A 841 -9.97 -7.91 -34.27
CA LYS A 841 -10.09 -7.73 -35.72
C LYS A 841 -11.55 -7.65 -36.19
N PRO A 842 -12.33 -6.64 -35.74
CA PRO A 842 -13.71 -6.47 -36.16
C PRO A 842 -13.86 -6.33 -37.67
N LYS A 843 -15.00 -6.78 -38.17
CA LYS A 843 -15.37 -6.77 -39.59
C LYS A 843 -16.67 -6.01 -39.79
N THR A 844 -16.76 -5.25 -40.87
CA THR A 844 -18.00 -4.56 -41.27
C THR A 844 -18.40 -4.94 -42.69
N ASN A 845 -19.71 -4.92 -42.93
CA ASN A 845 -20.29 -5.04 -44.27
C ASN A 845 -21.17 -3.81 -44.53
N GLY A 846 -20.89 -3.10 -45.62
CA GLY A 846 -21.63 -1.92 -46.04
C GLY A 846 -22.46 -2.19 -47.29
N LEU A 847 -23.63 -1.59 -47.37
CA LEU A 847 -24.45 -1.50 -48.59
C LEU A 847 -24.89 -0.06 -48.75
N ASN A 848 -24.66 0.56 -49.90
CA ASN A 848 -25.21 1.87 -50.23
C ASN A 848 -26.16 1.81 -51.43
N LEU A 849 -27.24 2.58 -51.34
CA LEU A 849 -28.13 2.90 -52.45
C LEU A 849 -28.22 4.42 -52.54
N TYR A 850 -28.01 4.98 -53.72
CA TYR A 850 -28.03 6.43 -53.89
C TYR A 850 -28.73 6.83 -55.18
N SER A 851 -29.36 8.00 -55.14
CA SER A 851 -29.94 8.65 -56.30
C SER A 851 -29.79 10.16 -56.17
N GLY A 852 -29.39 10.82 -57.24
CA GLY A 852 -29.21 12.26 -57.24
C GLY A 852 -29.44 12.86 -58.61
N VAL A 853 -29.51 14.19 -58.61
CA VAL A 853 -29.78 15.02 -59.77
C VAL A 853 -28.69 16.07 -59.93
N ILE A 854 -28.29 16.33 -61.16
CA ILE A 854 -27.38 17.41 -61.54
C ILE A 854 -28.07 18.23 -62.61
N TYR A 855 -28.31 19.52 -62.32
CA TYR A 855 -28.82 20.49 -63.29
C TYR A 855 -27.77 21.56 -63.56
N ASP A 856 -27.26 21.66 -64.79
CA ASP A 856 -26.27 22.68 -65.17
C ASP A 856 -26.91 23.77 -66.03
N TYR A 857 -27.00 24.99 -65.48
CA TYR A 857 -27.45 26.17 -66.21
C TYR A 857 -26.26 26.93 -66.82
N PRO A 858 -26.20 27.09 -68.15
CA PRO A 858 -25.11 27.80 -68.81
C PRO A 858 -25.18 29.31 -68.55
N LEU A 859 -24.02 29.93 -68.35
CA LEU A 859 -23.84 31.38 -68.19
C LEU A 859 -22.90 31.93 -69.28
N PRO A 860 -22.93 33.26 -69.57
CA PRO A 860 -22.02 33.87 -70.54
C PRO A 860 -20.54 33.63 -70.20
N LYS A 861 -19.68 33.71 -71.23
CA LYS A 861 -18.23 33.50 -71.11
C LYS A 861 -17.90 32.12 -70.52
N ASP A 862 -18.50 31.04 -71.03
CA ASP A 862 -18.12 29.66 -70.68
C ASP A 862 -18.17 29.33 -69.18
N MET A 863 -19.08 30.00 -68.47
CA MET A 863 -19.38 29.73 -67.08
C MET A 863 -20.62 28.84 -66.99
N LYS A 864 -20.73 28.04 -65.94
CA LYS A 864 -21.94 27.26 -65.63
C LYS A 864 -22.24 27.38 -64.14
N ILE A 865 -23.52 27.48 -63.81
CA ILE A 865 -23.99 27.28 -62.44
C ILE A 865 -24.79 25.98 -62.41
N GLY A 866 -24.35 25.05 -61.56
CA GLY A 866 -24.99 23.77 -61.36
C GLY A 866 -25.71 23.72 -60.02
N VAL A 867 -26.80 22.97 -59.99
CA VAL A 867 -27.49 22.54 -58.77
C VAL A 867 -27.34 21.04 -58.66
N LYS A 868 -26.86 20.58 -57.51
CA LYS A 868 -26.68 19.15 -57.21
C LYS A 868 -27.53 18.76 -56.02
N GLY A 869 -28.36 17.74 -56.22
CA GLY A 869 -29.11 17.07 -55.16
C GLY A 869 -28.71 15.60 -55.10
N LEU A 870 -28.51 15.04 -53.91
CA LEU A 870 -28.20 13.63 -53.69
C LEU A 870 -28.98 13.14 -52.47
N LEU A 871 -29.57 11.97 -52.60
CA LEU A 871 -30.15 11.20 -51.52
C LEU A 871 -29.44 9.84 -51.49
N SER A 872 -28.92 9.43 -50.33
CA SER A 872 -28.24 8.16 -50.17
C SER A 872 -28.67 7.45 -48.91
N TYR A 873 -29.01 6.18 -49.06
CA TYR A 873 -29.23 5.24 -47.97
C TYR A 873 -28.00 4.35 -47.81
N SER A 874 -27.50 4.23 -46.58
CA SER A 874 -26.37 3.35 -46.23
C SER A 874 -26.75 2.42 -45.08
N LEU A 875 -26.56 1.12 -45.29
CA LEU A 875 -26.63 0.08 -44.26
C LEU A 875 -25.21 -0.36 -43.92
N ILE A 876 -24.82 -0.20 -42.65
CA ILE A 876 -23.54 -0.68 -42.11
C ILE A 876 -23.83 -1.78 -41.09
N ILE A 877 -23.30 -2.97 -41.33
CA ILE A 877 -23.42 -4.12 -40.43
C ILE A 877 -22.06 -4.32 -39.76
N GLN A 878 -21.98 -4.03 -38.46
CA GLN A 878 -20.85 -4.41 -37.61
C GLN A 878 -21.05 -5.86 -37.15
N ASN A 879 -20.14 -6.75 -37.51
CA ASN A 879 -20.17 -8.12 -37.02
C ASN A 879 -19.85 -8.19 -35.51
N SER A 880 -20.14 -9.32 -34.88
CA SER A 880 -19.73 -9.55 -33.50
C SER A 880 -18.22 -9.40 -33.34
N ILE A 881 -17.80 -8.81 -32.23
CA ILE A 881 -16.40 -8.52 -31.93
C ILE A 881 -16.00 -9.37 -30.73
N GLU A 882 -14.89 -10.10 -30.87
CA GLU A 882 -14.27 -10.86 -29.79
C GLU A 882 -12.84 -10.33 -29.61
N GLU A 883 -12.52 -9.86 -28.41
CA GLU A 883 -11.17 -9.43 -28.05
C GLU A 883 -10.25 -10.62 -27.72
N SER A 884 -8.94 -10.41 -27.80
CA SER A 884 -7.95 -11.40 -27.37
C SER A 884 -8.18 -11.81 -25.91
N LYS A 885 -8.08 -13.12 -25.61
CA LYS A 885 -8.37 -13.73 -24.30
C LYS A 885 -7.49 -13.17 -23.17
N GLU A 886 -7.94 -12.07 -22.59
CA GLU A 886 -7.35 -11.40 -21.44
C GLU A 886 -8.40 -11.21 -20.33
N LYS A 887 -7.96 -10.82 -19.13
CA LYS A 887 -8.83 -10.72 -17.95
C LYS A 887 -10.07 -9.85 -18.22
N LEU A 888 -9.93 -8.64 -18.76
CA LEU A 888 -11.07 -7.73 -19.01
C LEU A 888 -11.41 -7.58 -20.51
N ALA A 889 -11.22 -8.66 -21.29
CA ALA A 889 -11.58 -8.72 -22.70
C ALA A 889 -13.10 -8.69 -22.91
N LEU A 890 -13.54 -8.02 -23.98
CA LEU A 890 -14.95 -7.83 -24.31
C LEU A 890 -15.40 -8.75 -25.45
N ASP A 891 -16.63 -9.22 -25.34
CA ASP A 891 -17.45 -9.68 -26.47
C ASP A 891 -18.52 -8.62 -26.76
N ILE A 892 -18.62 -8.18 -28.00
CA ILE A 892 -19.60 -7.18 -28.43
C ILE A 892 -20.52 -7.80 -29.48
N ALA A 893 -21.82 -7.65 -29.26
CA ALA A 893 -22.84 -8.19 -30.15
C ALA A 893 -22.79 -7.52 -31.53
N LYS A 894 -23.30 -8.24 -32.54
CA LYS A 894 -23.53 -7.71 -33.87
C LYS A 894 -24.51 -6.53 -33.79
N GLN A 895 -24.22 -5.44 -34.51
CA GLN A 895 -25.07 -4.25 -34.57
C GLN A 895 -25.24 -3.77 -36.01
N ASN A 896 -26.46 -3.33 -36.36
CA ASN A 896 -26.78 -2.79 -37.67
C ASN A 896 -27.07 -1.30 -37.56
N TYR A 897 -26.55 -0.52 -38.49
CA TYR A 897 -26.74 0.92 -38.56
C TYR A 897 -27.30 1.31 -39.92
N ASN A 898 -28.34 2.13 -39.91
CA ASN A 898 -29.03 2.59 -41.11
C ASN A 898 -28.89 4.11 -41.18
N TYR A 899 -28.50 4.66 -42.32
CA TYR A 899 -28.36 6.10 -42.50
C TYR A 899 -29.11 6.55 -43.74
N LEU A 900 -29.83 7.66 -43.62
CA LEU A 900 -30.39 8.37 -44.76
C LEU A 900 -29.78 9.76 -44.82
N ASP A 901 -28.99 10.02 -45.86
CA ASP A 901 -28.25 11.26 -46.05
C ASP A 901 -28.82 12.01 -47.27
N GLY A 902 -29.06 13.31 -47.10
CA GLY A 902 -29.37 14.25 -48.16
C GLY A 902 -28.22 15.24 -48.36
N LYS A 903 -27.89 15.57 -49.61
CA LYS A 903 -26.93 16.63 -49.94
C LYS A 903 -27.56 17.54 -50.98
N LEU A 904 -27.55 18.83 -50.71
CA LEU A 904 -28.03 19.86 -51.65
C LEU A 904 -26.97 20.94 -51.76
N GLY A 905 -26.61 21.32 -52.98
CA GLY A 905 -25.59 22.33 -53.19
C GLY A 905 -25.60 22.97 -54.56
N PHE A 906 -24.79 24.01 -54.66
CA PHE A 906 -24.59 24.79 -55.87
C PHE A 906 -23.11 24.72 -56.24
N ASN A 907 -22.82 24.59 -57.54
CA ASN A 907 -21.46 24.64 -58.07
C ASN A 907 -21.37 25.71 -59.15
N ILE A 908 -20.32 26.52 -59.12
CA ILE A 908 -19.96 27.39 -60.22
C ILE A 908 -18.73 26.81 -60.90
N SER A 909 -18.71 26.81 -62.22
CA SER A 909 -17.54 26.37 -62.99
C SER A 909 -17.23 27.34 -64.11
N LYS A 910 -15.95 27.45 -64.44
CA LYS A 910 -15.41 28.25 -65.54
C LYS A 910 -14.56 27.35 -66.41
N THR A 911 -14.92 27.26 -67.69
CA THR A 911 -14.11 26.56 -68.69
C THR A 911 -13.07 27.52 -69.27
N LEU A 912 -11.85 27.03 -69.42
CA LEU A 912 -10.69 27.74 -69.94
C LEU A 912 -10.14 26.94 -71.13
N TYR A 913 -10.02 27.59 -72.28
CA TYR A 913 -9.51 26.93 -73.49
C TYR A 913 -8.05 27.32 -73.73
N SER A 914 -7.22 26.32 -74.01
CA SER A 914 -5.84 26.45 -74.45
C SER A 914 -5.60 25.54 -75.66
N LYS A 915 -4.48 25.73 -76.37
CA LYS A 915 -4.17 24.93 -77.56
C LYS A 915 -4.02 23.45 -77.18
N GLY A 916 -4.96 22.62 -77.63
CA GLY A 916 -5.00 21.18 -77.38
C GLY A 916 -5.36 20.77 -75.95
N THR A 917 -5.95 21.68 -75.17
CA THR A 917 -6.32 21.43 -73.77
C THR A 917 -7.50 22.29 -73.34
N VAL A 918 -8.49 21.67 -72.71
CA VAL A 918 -9.60 22.33 -72.03
C VAL A 918 -9.41 22.14 -70.53
N SER A 919 -9.50 23.21 -69.74
CA SER A 919 -9.46 23.13 -68.29
C SER A 919 -10.74 23.67 -67.68
N GLN A 920 -11.17 23.12 -66.56
CA GLN A 920 -12.33 23.58 -65.82
C GLN A 920 -11.91 23.87 -64.37
N LEU A 921 -12.12 25.10 -63.94
CA LEU A 921 -12.06 25.47 -62.52
C LEU A 921 -13.48 25.44 -61.97
N SER A 922 -13.68 24.75 -60.86
CA SER A 922 -14.98 24.68 -60.18
C SER A 922 -14.87 24.95 -58.69
N ALA A 923 -15.90 25.62 -58.16
CA ALA A 923 -16.09 25.86 -56.74
C ALA A 923 -17.54 25.52 -56.38
N GLY A 924 -17.75 24.86 -55.25
CA GLY A 924 -19.08 24.43 -54.83
C GLY A 924 -19.31 24.64 -53.34
N LEU A 925 -20.56 24.92 -53.00
CA LEU A 925 -21.02 24.97 -51.62
C LEU A 925 -22.23 24.06 -51.47
N SER A 926 -22.21 23.18 -50.48
CA SER A 926 -23.29 22.21 -50.25
C SER A 926 -23.58 22.04 -48.77
N GLY A 927 -24.86 21.90 -48.43
CA GLY A 927 -25.33 21.40 -47.15
C GLY A 927 -25.50 19.88 -47.22
N ILE A 928 -25.01 19.19 -46.19
CA ILE A 928 -25.22 17.76 -45.98
C ILE A 928 -26.12 17.62 -44.75
N TYR A 929 -27.18 16.83 -44.91
CA TYR A 929 -28.26 16.65 -43.95
C TYR A 929 -28.46 15.16 -43.67
N GLY A 930 -28.27 14.76 -42.42
CA GLY A 930 -28.64 13.47 -41.89
C GLY A 930 -30.13 13.41 -41.59
N LEU A 931 -30.90 12.82 -42.49
CA LEU A 931 -32.36 12.77 -42.40
C LEU A 931 -32.84 11.71 -41.40
N SER A 932 -32.12 10.60 -41.25
CA SER A 932 -32.44 9.53 -40.28
C SER A 932 -31.21 8.69 -39.92
N GLY A 933 -31.24 8.11 -38.71
CA GLY A 933 -30.24 7.15 -38.23
C GLY A 933 -28.96 7.74 -37.65
N TYR A 934 -28.98 9.03 -37.31
CA TYR A 934 -27.82 9.74 -36.77
C TYR A 934 -27.71 9.70 -35.24
N ASP A 935 -28.82 9.34 -34.58
CA ASP A 935 -28.84 8.99 -33.16
C ASP A 935 -28.51 7.49 -33.09
N ASN A 936 -27.23 7.18 -32.89
CA ASN A 936 -26.73 5.82 -33.08
C ASN A 936 -27.17 4.94 -31.90
N GLU A 937 -27.76 3.79 -32.19
CA GLU A 937 -28.12 2.82 -31.16
C GLU A 937 -26.88 2.37 -30.38
N ASN A 938 -27.08 2.15 -29.07
CA ASN A 938 -26.06 1.62 -28.19
C ASN A 938 -25.73 0.17 -28.58
N MET A 939 -24.47 -0.22 -28.38
CA MET A 939 -24.03 -1.60 -28.55
C MET A 939 -24.21 -2.37 -27.24
N SER A 940 -24.41 -3.67 -27.36
CA SER A 940 -24.40 -4.59 -26.21
C SER A 940 -23.05 -5.28 -26.11
N GLY A 941 -22.34 -5.03 -25.01
CA GLY A 941 -21.06 -5.67 -24.69
C GLY A 941 -21.17 -6.56 -23.46
N LYS A 942 -20.23 -7.47 -23.28
CA LYS A 942 -20.03 -8.20 -22.02
C LYS A 942 -18.56 -8.53 -21.82
N ILE A 943 -18.14 -8.70 -20.57
CA ILE A 943 -16.84 -9.29 -20.27
C ILE A 943 -16.86 -10.75 -20.72
N GLN A 944 -15.79 -11.23 -21.36
CA GLN A 944 -15.66 -12.62 -21.75
C GLN A 944 -15.84 -13.55 -20.55
N GLY A 945 -16.77 -14.51 -20.69
CA GLY A 945 -17.18 -15.43 -19.62
C GLY A 945 -18.38 -14.94 -18.79
N SER A 946 -18.85 -13.71 -18.99
CA SER A 946 -19.99 -13.15 -18.25
C SER A 946 -21.35 -13.65 -18.74
N THR A 947 -22.30 -13.77 -17.81
CA THR A 947 -23.74 -13.90 -18.08
C THR A 947 -24.49 -12.57 -18.17
N SER A 948 -23.88 -11.47 -17.71
CA SER A 948 -24.48 -10.13 -17.75
C SER A 948 -23.89 -9.30 -18.88
N ASN A 949 -24.77 -8.74 -19.70
CA ASN A 949 -24.41 -7.72 -20.69
C ASN A 949 -24.41 -6.33 -20.04
N PHE A 950 -23.68 -5.41 -20.66
CA PHE A 950 -23.69 -3.99 -20.35
C PHE A 950 -23.81 -3.16 -21.63
N THR A 951 -24.30 -1.95 -21.47
CA THR A 951 -24.49 -1.01 -22.56
C THR A 951 -23.19 -0.27 -22.89
N ILE A 952 -22.79 -0.29 -24.16
CA ILE A 952 -21.73 0.58 -24.70
C ILE A 952 -22.41 1.69 -25.49
N LEU A 953 -22.20 2.94 -25.10
CA LEU A 953 -22.87 4.08 -25.72
C LEU A 953 -22.42 4.26 -27.17
N GLY A 954 -23.42 4.41 -28.06
CA GLY A 954 -23.18 4.86 -29.43
C GLY A 954 -22.65 6.29 -29.44
N LYS A 955 -21.87 6.66 -30.46
CA LYS A 955 -21.52 8.07 -30.71
C LYS A 955 -22.49 8.61 -31.74
N ASP A 956 -23.33 9.55 -31.32
CA ASP A 956 -24.19 10.28 -32.25
C ASP A 956 -23.35 11.06 -33.26
N ASN A 957 -23.86 11.12 -34.49
CA ASN A 957 -23.25 11.89 -35.55
C ASN A 957 -24.01 13.20 -35.73
N GLU A 958 -23.28 14.28 -35.99
CA GLU A 958 -23.89 15.57 -36.33
C GLU A 958 -24.75 15.45 -37.60
N LYS A 959 -25.99 15.94 -37.49
CA LYS A 959 -27.00 15.84 -38.55
C LYS A 959 -26.76 16.84 -39.67
N GLU A 960 -26.03 17.92 -39.42
CA GLU A 960 -25.87 18.98 -40.40
C GLU A 960 -24.39 19.32 -40.58
N SER A 961 -23.96 19.51 -41.82
CA SER A 961 -22.59 19.92 -42.14
C SER A 961 -22.56 20.79 -43.38
N LEU A 962 -21.66 21.78 -43.36
CA LEU A 962 -21.37 22.61 -44.51
C LEU A 962 -20.13 22.07 -45.22
N ASN A 963 -20.20 21.90 -46.53
CA ASN A 963 -19.10 21.42 -47.34
C ASN A 963 -18.76 22.40 -48.47
N LEU A 964 -17.51 22.87 -48.48
CA LEU A 964 -16.90 23.68 -49.52
C LEU A 964 -16.02 22.80 -50.41
N THR A 965 -16.25 22.83 -51.72
CA THR A 965 -15.50 22.05 -52.71
C THR A 965 -14.76 22.98 -53.66
N LEU A 966 -13.52 22.66 -53.98
CA LEU A 966 -12.72 23.28 -55.04
C LEU A 966 -12.13 22.18 -55.91
N ALA A 967 -12.25 22.30 -57.23
CA ALA A 967 -11.61 21.35 -58.15
C ALA A 967 -11.09 22.04 -59.41
N TYR A 968 -9.96 21.52 -59.90
CA TYR A 968 -9.35 21.92 -61.16
C TYR A 968 -9.08 20.69 -62.00
N ASP A 969 -9.76 20.64 -63.14
CA ASP A 969 -9.75 19.49 -64.04
C ASP A 969 -9.24 19.90 -65.41
N VAL A 970 -8.52 19.00 -66.07
CA VAL A 970 -7.91 19.22 -67.38
C VAL A 970 -8.21 18.05 -68.29
N GLN A 971 -8.66 18.34 -69.51
CA GLN A 971 -8.85 17.39 -70.60
C GLN A 971 -7.97 17.79 -71.78
N ARG A 972 -7.22 16.83 -72.33
CA ARG A 972 -6.44 17.01 -73.57
C ARG A 972 -7.15 16.38 -74.76
N ASP A 973 -6.86 16.86 -75.95
CA ASP A 973 -7.40 16.30 -77.21
C ASP A 973 -7.08 14.81 -77.39
N SER A 974 -5.96 14.35 -76.81
CA SER A 974 -5.58 12.93 -76.75
C SER A 974 -6.60 12.03 -76.05
N GLY A 975 -7.56 12.59 -75.30
CA GLY A 975 -8.50 11.87 -74.43
C GLY A 975 -8.04 11.76 -72.97
N ILE A 976 -6.79 12.10 -72.66
CA ILE A 976 -6.26 12.09 -71.28
C ILE A 976 -6.92 13.19 -70.45
N THR A 977 -7.42 12.83 -69.27
CA THR A 977 -7.92 13.74 -68.25
C THR A 977 -7.08 13.66 -66.97
N TYR A 978 -6.90 14.77 -66.27
CA TYR A 978 -6.32 14.78 -64.93
C TYR A 978 -6.87 15.94 -64.11
N GLY A 979 -6.90 15.80 -62.80
CA GLY A 979 -7.42 16.84 -61.94
C GLY A 979 -6.99 16.72 -60.48
N ILE A 980 -7.18 17.83 -59.77
CA ILE A 980 -7.03 17.92 -58.32
C ILE A 980 -8.34 18.45 -57.73
N GLU A 981 -8.74 17.88 -56.62
CA GLU A 981 -9.91 18.31 -55.85
C GLU A 981 -9.56 18.49 -54.38
N GLY A 982 -10.27 19.40 -53.73
CA GLY A 982 -10.16 19.64 -52.32
C GLY A 982 -11.53 19.95 -51.73
N ASP A 983 -11.86 19.29 -50.63
CA ASP A 983 -13.07 19.56 -49.86
C ASP A 983 -12.72 19.99 -48.44
N TYR A 984 -13.48 20.95 -47.92
CA TYR A 984 -13.50 21.31 -46.52
C TYR A 984 -14.92 21.18 -45.97
N LEU A 985 -15.11 20.19 -45.11
CA LEU A 985 -16.37 19.94 -44.41
C LEU A 985 -16.23 20.35 -42.94
N THR A 986 -17.21 21.11 -42.45
CA THR A 986 -17.23 21.60 -41.08
C THR A 986 -18.63 21.54 -40.47
N ASN A 987 -18.68 21.22 -39.19
CA ASN A 987 -19.86 21.40 -38.32
C ASN A 987 -19.40 21.80 -36.90
N LYS A 988 -20.25 21.65 -35.88
CA LYS A 988 -19.93 22.05 -34.49
C LYS A 988 -18.84 21.19 -33.84
N GLU A 989 -18.81 19.88 -34.12
CA GLU A 989 -17.95 18.90 -33.44
C GLU A 989 -16.82 18.35 -34.34
N ARG A 990 -16.92 18.54 -35.66
CA ARG A 990 -16.09 17.86 -36.66
C ARG A 990 -15.53 18.83 -37.70
N LYS A 991 -14.25 18.66 -37.99
CA LYS A 991 -13.57 19.31 -39.11
C LYS A 991 -12.91 18.25 -39.98
N ASN A 992 -13.17 18.34 -41.27
CA ASN A 992 -12.71 17.37 -42.24
C ASN A 992 -12.09 18.06 -43.46
N VAL A 993 -10.88 17.64 -43.81
CA VAL A 993 -10.15 18.14 -44.99
C VAL A 993 -9.92 16.96 -45.92
N THR A 994 -10.38 17.06 -47.16
CA THR A 994 -10.14 16.06 -48.20
C THR A 994 -9.31 16.67 -49.33
N ILE A 995 -8.36 15.91 -49.84
CA ILE A 995 -7.57 16.24 -51.03
C ILE A 995 -7.58 15.02 -51.95
N GLY A 996 -7.96 15.21 -53.20
CA GLY A 996 -8.00 14.16 -54.21
C GLY A 996 -7.19 14.50 -55.44
N VAL A 997 -6.61 13.49 -56.08
CA VAL A 997 -6.01 13.56 -57.41
C VAL A 997 -6.63 12.49 -58.28
N LYS A 998 -6.89 12.82 -59.55
CA LYS A 998 -7.51 11.89 -60.50
C LYS A 998 -6.83 11.95 -61.86
N LEU A 999 -6.86 10.82 -62.58
CA LEU A 999 -6.30 10.60 -63.90
C LEU A 999 -7.25 9.67 -64.66
N GLY A 1000 -7.69 10.11 -65.83
CA GLY A 1000 -8.61 9.34 -66.65
C GLY A 1000 -8.26 9.37 -68.13
N TYR A 1001 -9.03 8.60 -68.89
CA TYR A 1001 -8.91 8.48 -70.33
C TYR A 1001 -10.30 8.31 -70.96
N ILE A 1002 -10.58 9.14 -71.96
CA ILE A 1002 -11.81 9.13 -72.74
C ILE A 1002 -11.49 8.56 -74.14
N PHE A 1003 -12.16 7.48 -74.53
CA PHE A 1003 -11.93 6.77 -75.80
C PHE A 1003 -13.19 6.43 -76.57
#